data_AF-A0A8C7S3Y9-F1
#
_entry.id   AF-A0A8C7S3Y9-F1
#
_cell.length_a   1.000
_cell.length_b   1.000
_cell.length_c   1.000
_cell.angle_alpha   90.00
_cell.angle_beta   90.00
_cell.angle_gamma   90.00
#
_symmetry.space_group_name_H-M   'P 1'
#
loop_
_entity.id
_entity.type
_entity.pdbx_description
1 polymer ?
#
loop_
_entity_poly.entity_id
_entity_poly.type
_entity_poly.pdbx_seq_one_letter_code
_entity_poly.pdbx_strand_id
1 'polypeptide(L)'
;MYAPAICRTEGDVSDGVQKFSPNSESSVETQKTCGGFSETYAALCDYNGIGCKEEVQWDVDTIYHSQDNREFNLLDFSHLDSRDLAVMVASMAYNTWFTKLYCKDMRIGSEVVEQVLHTVSKSSSLEELTLENAGLKSDFPQKMATALSENPASVIHSLNLAHNPLDNQGTGALCSSDDYTNSLLHLDLSKNPGILSGEDNMYLFLAQTNCLVHLDLSGTDCAVDSLFGALLRGCCADLSYLNLSKNCFSHRKVRETLPVFRQFFSSAFSLTHVNLSSMKLPLDTLRALFLGLSCNPHITDLHLDISGCELRSAGAGVLQELFPRVACIGTLDISDNGLDGDLLGVIPAFSRHPSLKHLLLGKNFNIKGRVLHEILQKLVQLVQDEECALQSLSLADSRLRSRGTVMVNALGSNACLRKVDLSGNSLEDAGAKMLSKALQINTTLSVTWDRNNTTATGFQDVARGLEHNFTLQYMPIPLSDVTQAYRSAPEKIDQALTKVGYLGVLCLISISHMFSQKQALRLHQGLVTSTAEQVMERLCVRVHQQVCVLRGSEEGKELQAARQVLKEARNSRALYPSLCELVHVLSVDGPVRQKLDFLAGELTKAADKELQVIVDSMVSLCRELCPMSSSAAERLNPPLSSISERVSIPRSTIRTALMERAAQDINRALEEVKLSVVSYLTNSIVDQILQELYTTHKALVLTHAHYLSLSDTIAIQKRSARTRRIRPVSTRLIFFTGHYMCINISLTRMALERTAAILLVTLFCTYCFL
;
A
#
# COMPACT_ATOMS: atom_id res chain seq x y z
N MET A 1 76.15 -33.70 -30.98
CA MET A 1 74.97 -33.98 -30.15
C MET A 1 73.88 -33.05 -30.64
N TYR A 2 73.09 -33.49 -31.63
CA TYR A 2 71.79 -34.16 -31.43
C TYR A 2 70.86 -33.21 -30.64
N ALA A 3 69.89 -32.48 -31.23
CA ALA A 3 68.75 -32.90 -32.08
C ALA A 3 67.94 -34.04 -31.44
N PRO A 4 66.61 -34.20 -31.67
CA PRO A 4 65.69 -33.53 -32.62
C PRO A 4 64.35 -33.08 -31.94
N ALA A 5 63.34 -32.42 -32.54
CA ALA A 5 62.80 -32.25 -33.91
C ALA A 5 61.68 -33.25 -34.33
N ILE A 6 60.57 -32.66 -34.81
CA ILE A 6 59.77 -33.03 -36.00
C ILE A 6 58.82 -34.26 -35.92
N CYS A 7 57.53 -34.04 -36.23
CA CYS A 7 56.91 -34.58 -37.46
C CYS A 7 55.51 -34.01 -37.71
N ARG A 8 55.43 -33.14 -38.74
CA ARG A 8 54.27 -33.06 -39.65
C ARG A 8 54.21 -34.36 -40.46
N THR A 9 53.01 -34.79 -40.79
CA THR A 9 52.75 -35.58 -42.01
C THR A 9 51.87 -34.75 -42.92
N GLU A 10 52.43 -34.34 -44.05
CA GLU A 10 51.69 -33.91 -45.24
C GLU A 10 51.04 -35.12 -45.92
N GLY A 11 49.94 -34.89 -46.62
CA GLY A 11 49.24 -35.89 -47.40
C GLY A 11 48.15 -35.28 -48.26
N ASP A 12 48.60 -34.68 -49.37
CA ASP A 12 47.96 -34.53 -50.69
C ASP A 12 46.56 -33.93 -50.91
N VAL A 13 46.58 -33.06 -51.92
CA VAL A 13 45.49 -32.38 -52.62
C VAL A 13 44.77 -33.35 -53.55
N SER A 14 43.43 -33.30 -53.61
CA SER A 14 42.70 -33.55 -54.86
C SER A 14 41.40 -32.76 -54.93
N ASP A 15 41.20 -32.13 -56.08
CA ASP A 15 40.09 -31.26 -56.46
C ASP A 15 38.71 -31.93 -56.34
N GLY A 16 37.74 -31.16 -55.87
CA GLY A 16 36.33 -31.50 -55.90
C GLY A 16 35.47 -30.25 -55.77
N VAL A 17 35.25 -29.56 -56.88
CA VAL A 17 34.20 -28.53 -56.99
C VAL A 17 32.85 -29.20 -56.71
N GLN A 18 32.31 -29.00 -55.52
CA GLN A 18 30.90 -29.24 -55.21
C GLN A 18 30.27 -27.96 -54.69
N LYS A 19 29.46 -27.35 -55.56
CA LYS A 19 28.45 -26.37 -55.19
C LYS A 19 27.51 -27.02 -54.16
N PHE A 20 27.44 -26.46 -52.95
CA PHE A 20 26.33 -26.70 -52.04
C PHE A 20 25.66 -25.37 -51.69
N SER A 21 24.35 -25.34 -51.93
CA SER A 21 23.41 -24.28 -51.59
C SER A 21 23.43 -23.94 -50.09
N PRO A 22 23.03 -22.72 -49.70
CA PRO A 22 22.78 -22.40 -48.30
C PRO A 22 21.43 -23.02 -47.93
N ASN A 23 21.44 -23.98 -47.01
CA ASN A 23 20.34 -24.30 -46.10
C ASN A 23 20.71 -25.57 -45.33
N SER A 24 21.36 -25.36 -44.19
CA SER A 24 21.40 -26.34 -43.10
C SER A 24 21.44 -25.56 -41.79
N GLU A 25 20.29 -25.00 -41.41
CA GLU A 25 19.96 -24.74 -40.02
C GLU A 25 19.91 -26.07 -39.29
N SER A 26 20.91 -26.32 -38.44
CA SER A 26 20.79 -27.04 -37.16
C SER A 26 22.18 -27.22 -36.54
N SER A 27 22.94 -26.14 -36.42
CA SER A 27 23.86 -26.04 -35.29
C SER A 27 23.00 -25.76 -34.06
N VAL A 28 22.92 -26.73 -33.17
CA VAL A 28 22.39 -26.54 -31.81
C VAL A 28 23.20 -25.42 -31.18
N GLU A 29 22.70 -24.18 -31.22
CA GLU A 29 23.28 -23.07 -30.48
C GLU A 29 23.22 -23.45 -29.01
N THR A 30 24.38 -23.75 -28.44
CA THR A 30 24.55 -23.77 -26.98
C THR A 30 24.03 -22.43 -26.48
N GLN A 31 22.99 -22.44 -25.66
CA GLN A 31 22.34 -21.23 -25.18
C GLN A 31 23.37 -20.38 -24.43
N LYS A 32 23.86 -19.33 -25.10
CA LYS A 32 24.94 -18.48 -24.58
C LYS A 32 24.40 -17.62 -23.45
N THR A 33 25.12 -17.54 -22.34
CA THR A 33 24.79 -16.67 -21.20
C THR A 33 24.67 -15.23 -21.70
N CYS A 34 23.58 -14.57 -21.30
CA CYS A 34 23.28 -13.20 -21.69
C CYS A 34 23.50 -12.88 -23.19
N GLY A 35 23.13 -13.80 -24.09
CA GLY A 35 23.27 -13.60 -25.54
C GLY A 35 24.73 -13.53 -26.03
N GLY A 36 25.67 -14.15 -25.31
CA GLY A 36 27.09 -14.15 -25.67
C GLY A 36 27.79 -12.83 -25.40
N PHE A 37 27.29 -12.03 -24.43
CA PHE A 37 27.90 -10.75 -24.07
C PHE A 37 29.38 -10.92 -23.70
N SER A 38 29.71 -11.87 -22.84
CA SER A 38 31.07 -12.11 -22.34
C SER A 38 32.07 -12.45 -23.44
N GLU A 39 31.63 -13.13 -24.51
CA GLU A 39 32.42 -13.46 -25.69
C GLU A 39 32.66 -12.23 -26.56
N THR A 40 31.61 -11.42 -26.76
CA THR A 40 31.66 -10.18 -27.52
C THR A 40 32.55 -9.15 -26.82
N TYR A 41 32.43 -9.05 -25.50
CA TYR A 41 33.25 -8.22 -24.65
C TYR A 41 34.73 -8.62 -24.70
N ALA A 42 35.05 -9.91 -24.56
CA ALA A 42 36.42 -10.38 -24.66
C ALA A 42 37.03 -10.09 -26.05
N ALA A 43 36.27 -10.30 -27.12
CA ALA A 43 36.72 -9.99 -28.48
C ALA A 43 36.96 -8.50 -28.70
N LEU A 44 36.08 -7.63 -28.19
CA LEU A 44 36.25 -6.18 -28.29
C LEU A 44 37.37 -5.66 -27.37
N CYS A 45 37.63 -6.29 -26.23
CA CYS A 45 38.79 -6.00 -25.40
C CYS A 45 40.09 -6.26 -26.18
N ASP A 46 40.22 -7.44 -26.79
CA ASP A 46 41.38 -7.80 -27.61
C ASP A 46 41.56 -6.84 -28.80
N TYR A 47 40.47 -6.55 -29.52
CA TYR A 47 40.48 -5.61 -30.66
C TYR A 47 40.96 -4.21 -30.28
N ASN A 48 40.56 -3.70 -29.10
CA ASN A 48 40.94 -2.37 -28.62
C ASN A 48 42.27 -2.37 -27.83
N GLY A 49 42.92 -3.52 -27.64
CA GLY A 49 44.13 -3.64 -26.83
C GLY A 49 43.90 -3.33 -25.35
N ILE A 50 42.69 -3.58 -24.85
CA ILE A 50 42.28 -3.38 -23.46
C ILE A 50 42.25 -4.74 -22.76
N GLY A 51 42.74 -4.80 -21.52
CA GLY A 51 42.76 -6.05 -20.75
C GLY A 51 41.35 -6.47 -20.35
N CYS A 52 40.90 -7.63 -20.83
CA CYS A 52 39.59 -8.20 -20.45
C CYS A 52 39.52 -8.38 -18.93
N LYS A 53 38.46 -7.84 -18.33
CA LYS A 53 38.21 -7.94 -16.89
C LYS A 53 37.37 -9.19 -16.59
N GLU A 54 37.94 -10.15 -15.89
CA GLU A 54 37.25 -11.38 -15.51
C GLU A 54 36.02 -11.12 -14.62
N GLU A 55 36.06 -10.07 -13.78
CA GLU A 55 34.92 -9.67 -12.95
C GLU A 55 33.69 -9.29 -13.76
N VAL A 56 33.86 -8.61 -14.91
CA VAL A 56 32.75 -8.23 -15.79
C VAL A 56 32.10 -9.47 -16.40
N GLN A 57 32.91 -10.42 -16.86
CA GLN A 57 32.41 -11.68 -17.41
C GLN A 57 31.69 -12.49 -16.32
N TRP A 58 32.26 -12.57 -15.11
CA TRP A 58 31.66 -13.28 -13.99
C TRP A 58 30.33 -12.68 -13.55
N ASP A 59 30.24 -11.35 -13.42
CA ASP A 59 29.00 -10.65 -13.07
C ASP A 59 27.91 -10.89 -14.12
N VAL A 60 28.25 -10.80 -15.40
CA VAL A 60 27.29 -11.01 -16.49
C VAL A 60 26.84 -12.47 -16.58
N ASP A 61 27.78 -13.42 -16.56
CA ASP A 61 27.47 -14.84 -16.71
C ASP A 61 26.81 -15.45 -15.47
N THR A 62 26.99 -14.83 -14.29
CA THR A 62 26.46 -15.34 -13.01
C THR A 62 25.30 -14.49 -12.50
N ILE A 63 25.53 -13.23 -12.16
CA ILE A 63 24.52 -12.38 -11.49
C ILE A 63 23.42 -12.04 -12.48
N TYR A 64 23.77 -11.42 -13.60
CA TYR A 64 22.80 -10.95 -14.59
C TYR A 64 22.01 -12.11 -15.20
N HIS A 65 22.69 -13.20 -15.56
CA HIS A 65 22.04 -14.39 -16.09
C HIS A 65 21.08 -15.04 -15.07
N SER A 66 21.50 -15.18 -13.80
CA SER A 66 20.66 -15.80 -12.76
C SER A 66 19.41 -14.98 -12.41
N GLN A 67 19.46 -13.66 -12.61
CA GLN A 67 18.35 -12.75 -12.36
C GLN A 67 17.46 -12.52 -13.60
N ASP A 68 17.78 -13.15 -14.75
CA ASP A 68 17.19 -12.83 -16.05
C ASP A 68 17.19 -11.31 -16.35
N ASN A 69 18.24 -10.62 -15.90
CA ASN A 69 18.30 -9.17 -15.97
C ASN A 69 18.57 -8.72 -17.42
N ARG A 70 17.71 -7.84 -17.94
CA ARG A 70 17.76 -7.27 -19.28
C ARG A 70 18.28 -5.83 -19.31
N GLU A 71 18.51 -5.26 -18.14
CA GLU A 71 19.06 -3.92 -17.95
C GLU A 71 20.55 -3.99 -17.68
N PHE A 72 21.36 -3.45 -18.59
CA PHE A 72 22.79 -3.25 -18.37
C PHE A 72 23.01 -1.96 -17.58
N ASN A 73 23.36 -2.10 -16.30
CA ASN A 73 23.53 -0.97 -15.39
C ASN A 73 25.01 -0.58 -15.29
N LEU A 74 25.37 0.61 -15.79
CA LEU A 74 26.76 1.09 -15.74
C LEU A 74 27.26 1.35 -14.32
N LEU A 75 26.37 1.50 -13.34
CA LEU A 75 26.75 1.71 -11.94
C LEU A 75 27.38 0.48 -11.30
N ASP A 76 27.04 -0.72 -11.76
CA ASP A 76 27.61 -1.98 -11.27
C ASP A 76 29.12 -2.05 -11.55
N PHE A 77 29.56 -1.29 -12.55
CA PHE A 77 30.95 -1.24 -13.01
C PHE A 77 31.60 0.14 -12.79
N SER A 78 31.01 0.98 -11.92
CA SER A 78 31.45 2.36 -11.68
C SER A 78 32.86 2.50 -11.09
N HIS A 79 33.43 1.41 -10.57
CA HIS A 79 34.82 1.34 -10.09
C HIS A 79 35.85 1.17 -11.22
N LEU A 80 35.41 0.85 -12.44
CA LEU A 80 36.26 0.68 -13.61
C LEU A 80 36.52 2.00 -14.34
N ASP A 81 37.59 2.02 -15.14
CA ASP A 81 37.96 3.19 -15.92
C ASP A 81 37.01 3.39 -17.12
N SER A 82 36.90 4.64 -17.60
CA SER A 82 36.02 5.00 -18.71
C SER A 82 36.26 4.21 -20.01
N ARG A 83 37.47 3.68 -20.22
CA ARG A 83 37.80 2.85 -21.39
C ARG A 83 37.21 1.45 -21.29
N ASP A 84 37.26 0.86 -20.10
CA ASP A 84 36.68 -0.46 -19.84
C ASP A 84 35.16 -0.37 -20.06
N LEU A 85 34.52 0.65 -19.48
CA LEU A 85 33.08 0.92 -19.68
C LEU A 85 32.71 1.14 -21.15
N ALA A 86 33.55 1.82 -21.92
CA ALA A 86 33.29 2.06 -23.34
C ALA A 86 33.22 0.74 -24.13
N VAL A 87 34.13 -0.20 -23.87
CA VAL A 87 34.12 -1.53 -24.53
C VAL A 87 32.90 -2.34 -24.12
N MET A 88 32.46 -2.23 -22.86
CA MET A 88 31.26 -2.89 -22.36
C MET A 88 30.01 -2.39 -23.08
N VAL A 89 29.84 -1.07 -23.21
CA VAL A 89 28.74 -0.46 -23.97
C VAL A 89 28.81 -0.83 -25.45
N ALA A 90 30.00 -0.83 -26.05
CA ALA A 90 30.19 -1.23 -27.44
C ALA A 90 29.77 -2.69 -27.69
N SER A 91 29.97 -3.56 -26.69
CA SER A 91 29.53 -4.96 -26.75
C SER A 91 28.01 -5.10 -26.83
N MET A 92 27.27 -4.14 -26.26
CA MET A 92 25.80 -4.13 -26.35
C MET A 92 25.27 -3.82 -27.75
N ALA A 93 26.07 -3.17 -28.61
CA ALA A 93 25.66 -2.84 -29.97
C ALA A 93 25.27 -4.08 -30.81
N TYR A 94 25.86 -5.23 -30.47
CA TYR A 94 25.67 -6.50 -31.17
C TYR A 94 25.02 -7.57 -30.29
N ASN A 95 24.62 -7.21 -29.07
CA ASN A 95 24.01 -8.13 -28.13
C ASN A 95 22.48 -8.13 -28.30
N THR A 96 21.87 -9.30 -28.19
CA THR A 96 20.42 -9.50 -28.32
C THR A 96 19.72 -9.78 -26.99
N TRP A 97 20.47 -9.82 -25.88
CA TRP A 97 19.94 -10.11 -24.55
C TRP A 97 19.53 -8.85 -23.81
N PHE A 98 20.41 -7.83 -23.80
CA PHE A 98 20.18 -6.57 -23.11
C PHE A 98 19.26 -5.68 -23.91
N THR A 99 18.15 -5.29 -23.31
CA THR A 99 17.17 -4.39 -23.91
C THR A 99 17.21 -2.99 -23.29
N LYS A 100 17.90 -2.81 -22.15
CA LYS A 100 18.01 -1.51 -21.50
C LYS A 100 19.45 -1.16 -21.18
N LEU A 101 19.81 0.10 -21.40
CA LEU A 101 21.06 0.69 -20.91
C LEU A 101 20.74 1.74 -19.85
N TYR A 102 21.24 1.54 -18.64
CA TYR A 102 20.94 2.37 -17.48
C TYR A 102 22.20 3.04 -16.91
N CYS A 103 22.11 4.36 -16.71
CA CYS A 103 23.09 5.17 -16.02
C CYS A 103 22.39 6.34 -15.33
N LYS A 104 22.57 6.45 -14.01
CA LYS A 104 22.01 7.53 -13.20
C LYS A 104 23.04 8.07 -12.22
N ASP A 105 23.14 9.40 -12.12
CA ASP A 105 24.01 10.09 -11.15
C ASP A 105 25.51 9.69 -11.25
N MET A 106 25.94 9.28 -12.45
CA MET A 106 27.34 8.94 -12.75
C MET A 106 27.80 9.67 -14.02
N ARG A 107 28.86 10.47 -13.89
CA ARG A 107 29.42 11.21 -15.02
C ARG A 107 30.16 10.25 -15.96
N ILE A 108 29.64 10.07 -17.17
CA ILE A 108 30.27 9.22 -18.19
C ILE A 108 31.30 10.01 -19.01
N GLY A 109 32.42 9.36 -19.34
CA GLY A 109 33.45 9.94 -20.19
C GLY A 109 33.01 10.06 -21.65
N SER A 110 33.66 10.93 -22.42
CA SER A 110 33.31 11.13 -23.84
C SER A 110 33.45 9.86 -24.68
N GLU A 111 34.40 8.98 -24.34
CA GLU A 111 34.58 7.69 -25.03
C GLU A 111 33.34 6.78 -24.85
N VAL A 112 32.77 6.73 -23.64
CA VAL A 112 31.55 5.98 -23.36
C VAL A 112 30.36 6.58 -24.11
N VAL A 113 30.22 7.91 -24.11
CA VAL A 113 29.13 8.61 -24.83
C VAL A 113 29.14 8.26 -26.33
N GLU A 114 30.31 8.23 -26.96
CA GLU A 114 30.42 7.85 -28.38
C GLU A 114 30.04 6.37 -28.59
N GLN A 115 30.37 5.48 -27.65
CA GLN A 115 29.92 4.08 -27.72
C GLN A 115 28.42 3.93 -27.46
N VAL A 116 27.80 4.76 -26.62
CA VAL A 116 26.34 4.79 -26.48
C VAL A 116 25.68 5.17 -27.80
N LEU A 117 26.17 6.22 -28.47
CA LEU A 117 25.66 6.64 -29.78
C LEU A 117 25.85 5.55 -30.84
N HIS A 118 26.99 4.86 -30.84
CA HIS A 118 27.23 3.71 -31.71
C HIS A 118 26.28 2.55 -31.42
N THR A 119 26.04 2.23 -30.15
CA THR A 119 25.07 1.20 -29.76
C THR A 119 23.66 1.56 -30.21
N VAL A 120 23.25 2.83 -30.09
CA VAL A 120 21.96 3.32 -30.60
C VAL A 120 21.87 3.20 -32.13
N SER A 121 22.97 3.43 -32.86
CA SER A 121 22.97 3.36 -34.33
C SER A 121 23.07 1.94 -34.91
N LYS A 122 23.30 0.92 -34.07
CA LYS A 122 23.50 -0.48 -34.52
C LYS A 122 22.58 -1.50 -33.88
N SER A 123 22.20 -1.31 -32.62
CA SER A 123 21.43 -2.30 -31.89
C SER A 123 20.00 -2.38 -32.42
N SER A 124 19.54 -3.60 -32.67
CA SER A 124 18.14 -3.93 -32.95
C SER A 124 17.37 -4.42 -31.71
N SER A 125 18.03 -4.45 -30.55
CA SER A 125 17.49 -5.01 -29.31
C SER A 125 17.40 -3.99 -28.18
N LEU A 126 18.08 -2.84 -28.30
CA LEU A 126 17.99 -1.76 -27.32
C LEU A 126 16.62 -1.08 -27.43
N GLU A 127 15.83 -1.20 -26.37
CA GLU A 127 14.47 -0.71 -26.22
C GLU A 127 14.40 0.54 -25.33
N GLU A 128 15.23 0.59 -24.28
CA GLU A 128 15.21 1.67 -23.30
C GLU A 128 16.61 2.25 -23.03
N LEU A 129 16.70 3.58 -23.03
CA LEU A 129 17.95 4.30 -22.72
C LEU A 129 17.70 5.30 -21.59
N THR A 130 18.39 5.10 -20.46
CA THR A 130 18.37 6.02 -19.31
C THR A 130 19.77 6.55 -19.05
N LEU A 131 19.94 7.86 -19.23
CA LEU A 131 21.16 8.62 -18.95
C LEU A 131 20.82 9.85 -18.09
N GLU A 132 20.36 9.62 -16.86
CA GLU A 132 19.99 10.70 -15.93
C GLU A 132 21.25 11.27 -15.25
N ASN A 133 21.45 12.59 -15.29
CA ASN A 133 22.59 13.24 -14.65
C ASN A 133 23.94 12.61 -15.03
N ALA A 134 24.07 12.19 -16.29
CA ALA A 134 25.23 11.48 -16.79
C ALA A 134 26.37 12.44 -17.23
N GLY A 135 26.16 13.75 -17.09
CA GLY A 135 27.12 14.77 -17.51
C GLY A 135 27.22 14.90 -19.03
N LEU A 136 26.12 14.65 -19.74
CA LEU A 136 26.04 14.78 -21.19
C LEU A 136 26.29 16.23 -21.62
N LYS A 137 26.85 16.40 -22.82
CA LYS A 137 27.05 17.72 -23.43
C LYS A 137 25.76 18.20 -24.09
N SER A 138 25.67 19.51 -24.35
CA SER A 138 24.45 20.13 -24.87
C SER A 138 24.03 19.61 -26.25
N ASP A 139 25.01 19.22 -27.07
CA ASP A 139 24.86 18.70 -28.43
C ASP A 139 24.48 17.21 -28.50
N PHE A 140 24.47 16.50 -27.37
CA PHE A 140 24.16 15.06 -27.33
C PHE A 140 22.82 14.69 -27.99
N PRO A 141 21.71 15.42 -27.76
CA PRO A 141 20.42 15.12 -28.40
C PRO A 141 20.49 15.16 -29.93
N GLN A 142 21.26 16.09 -30.49
CA GLN A 142 21.45 16.19 -31.95
C GLN A 142 22.21 14.97 -32.49
N LYS A 143 23.27 14.55 -31.80
CA LYS A 143 24.02 13.35 -32.16
C LYS A 143 23.16 12.10 -32.05
N MET A 144 22.32 12.02 -31.02
CA MET A 144 21.43 10.88 -30.83
C MET A 144 20.33 10.82 -31.90
N ALA A 145 19.76 11.96 -32.29
CA ALA A 145 18.84 12.03 -33.43
C ALA A 145 19.48 11.49 -34.72
N THR A 146 20.76 11.84 -34.95
CA THR A 146 21.54 11.32 -36.08
C THR A 146 21.73 9.81 -35.97
N ALA A 147 22.14 9.30 -34.81
CA ALA A 147 22.32 7.87 -34.58
C ALA A 147 21.03 7.06 -34.78
N LEU A 148 19.88 7.58 -34.34
CA LEU A 148 18.57 6.96 -34.56
C LEU A 148 18.21 6.94 -36.05
N SER A 149 18.46 8.02 -36.78
CA SER A 149 18.19 8.08 -38.22
C SER A 149 19.05 7.10 -39.05
N GLU A 150 20.22 6.74 -38.54
CA GLU A 150 21.09 5.72 -39.15
C GLU A 150 20.63 4.29 -38.87
N ASN A 151 19.69 4.09 -37.93
CA ASN A 151 19.22 2.79 -37.49
C ASN A 151 17.72 2.58 -37.77
N PRO A 152 17.35 2.12 -38.97
CA PRO A 152 15.96 1.82 -39.31
C PRO A 152 15.39 0.60 -38.55
N ALA A 153 16.24 -0.18 -37.88
CA ALA A 153 15.85 -1.33 -37.06
C ALA A 153 15.75 -0.98 -35.57
N SER A 154 15.85 0.30 -35.20
CA SER A 154 15.74 0.72 -33.81
C SER A 154 14.37 0.39 -33.24
N VAL A 155 14.36 -0.20 -32.05
CA VAL A 155 13.15 -0.54 -31.27
C VAL A 155 13.01 0.32 -30.02
N ILE A 156 13.77 1.43 -29.97
CA ILE A 156 13.77 2.33 -28.82
C ILE A 156 12.38 2.95 -28.68
N HIS A 157 11.81 2.76 -27.49
CA HIS A 157 10.50 3.29 -27.13
C HIS A 157 10.51 4.01 -25.77
N SER A 158 11.62 3.95 -25.01
CA SER A 158 11.81 4.70 -23.77
C SER A 158 13.12 5.47 -23.78
N LEU A 159 13.02 6.78 -23.56
CA LEU A 159 14.16 7.68 -23.48
C LEU A 159 14.09 8.55 -22.23
N ASN A 160 15.13 8.48 -21.40
CA ASN A 160 15.33 9.36 -20.26
C ASN A 160 16.68 10.06 -20.34
N LEU A 161 16.65 11.37 -20.54
CA LEU A 161 17.83 12.25 -20.57
C LEU A 161 17.75 13.34 -19.48
N ALA A 162 17.06 13.06 -18.39
CA ALA A 162 16.82 14.02 -17.33
C ALA A 162 18.13 14.53 -16.69
N HIS A 163 18.08 15.77 -16.19
CA HIS A 163 19.16 16.38 -15.41
C HIS A 163 20.51 16.47 -16.14
N ASN A 164 20.50 16.78 -17.43
CA ASN A 164 21.67 17.07 -18.25
C ASN A 164 21.62 18.51 -18.80
N PRO A 165 22.77 19.18 -19.03
CA PRO A 165 22.81 20.53 -19.60
C PRO A 165 22.56 20.52 -21.12
N LEU A 166 21.38 20.06 -21.53
CA LEU A 166 20.96 19.93 -22.94
C LEU A 166 20.49 21.27 -23.52
N ASP A 167 20.69 21.46 -24.82
CA ASP A 167 20.18 22.63 -25.54
C ASP A 167 18.88 22.37 -26.33
N ASN A 168 18.26 23.45 -26.76
CA ASN A 168 17.00 23.44 -27.52
C ASN A 168 17.18 22.99 -28.99
N GLN A 169 18.37 23.19 -29.58
CA GLN A 169 18.62 22.82 -30.97
C GLN A 169 18.69 21.29 -31.12
N GLY A 170 19.38 20.62 -30.21
CA GLY A 170 19.48 19.17 -30.23
C GLY A 170 18.15 18.48 -29.94
N THR A 171 17.33 19.00 -29.02
CA THR A 171 15.99 18.44 -28.78
C THR A 171 15.04 18.66 -29.94
N GLY A 172 15.14 19.80 -30.62
CA GLY A 172 14.41 20.03 -31.87
C GLY A 172 14.71 18.94 -32.92
N ALA A 173 15.97 18.52 -33.04
CA ALA A 173 16.37 17.44 -33.94
C ALA A 173 15.78 16.08 -33.52
N LEU A 174 15.77 15.77 -32.22
CA LEU A 174 15.14 14.54 -31.71
C LEU A 174 13.63 14.48 -31.98
N CYS A 175 12.95 15.62 -32.00
CA CYS A 175 11.51 15.68 -32.20
C CYS A 175 11.10 15.82 -33.68
N SER A 176 12.04 16.01 -34.60
CA SER A 176 11.74 16.25 -36.02
C SER A 176 11.76 15.00 -36.91
N SER A 177 12.19 13.84 -36.39
CA SER A 177 12.40 12.63 -37.19
C SER A 177 11.18 11.71 -37.16
N ASP A 178 10.53 11.48 -38.31
CA ASP A 178 9.32 10.65 -38.40
C ASP A 178 9.58 9.15 -38.13
N ASP A 179 10.82 8.69 -38.23
CA ASP A 179 11.18 7.26 -38.22
C ASP A 179 10.96 6.55 -36.88
N TYR A 180 11.00 7.26 -35.74
CA TYR A 180 10.85 6.68 -34.38
C TYR A 180 9.86 7.43 -33.48
N THR A 181 9.30 8.56 -33.93
CA THR A 181 8.35 9.36 -33.12
C THR A 181 7.04 8.63 -32.85
N ASN A 182 6.66 7.67 -33.72
CA ASN A 182 5.47 6.84 -33.54
C ASN A 182 5.71 5.61 -32.64
N SER A 183 6.96 5.25 -32.34
CA SER A 183 7.29 4.13 -31.43
C SER A 183 7.55 4.58 -30.00
N LEU A 184 7.79 5.89 -29.77
CA LEU A 184 8.13 6.40 -28.46
C LEU A 184 6.93 6.37 -27.50
N LEU A 185 7.06 5.60 -26.42
CA LEU A 185 6.06 5.46 -25.35
C LEU A 185 6.42 6.29 -24.11
N HIS A 186 7.71 6.45 -23.82
CA HIS A 186 8.20 7.14 -22.63
C HIS A 186 9.26 8.19 -22.98
N LEU A 187 9.01 9.44 -22.59
CA LEU A 187 9.93 10.56 -22.77
C LEU A 187 10.11 11.32 -21.44
N ASP A 188 11.34 11.33 -20.93
CA ASP A 188 11.73 12.14 -19.77
C ASP A 188 12.88 13.08 -20.15
N LEU A 189 12.55 14.38 -20.14
CA LEU A 189 13.49 15.49 -20.35
C LEU A 189 13.56 16.40 -19.11
N SER A 190 13.13 15.90 -17.95
CA SER A 190 13.02 16.69 -16.73
C SER A 190 14.35 17.27 -16.26
N LYS A 191 14.28 18.34 -15.48
CA LYS A 191 15.43 19.04 -14.86
C LYS A 191 16.48 19.52 -15.88
N ASN A 192 16.05 19.79 -17.11
CA ASN A 192 16.87 20.39 -18.17
C ASN A 192 16.39 21.84 -18.41
N PRO A 193 16.80 22.81 -17.57
CA PRO A 193 16.26 24.17 -17.61
C PRO A 193 16.56 24.85 -18.96
N GLY A 194 15.57 25.54 -19.50
CA GLY A 194 15.66 26.26 -20.77
C GLY A 194 15.62 25.40 -22.04
N ILE A 195 15.56 24.06 -21.94
CA ILE A 195 15.56 23.18 -23.11
C ILE A 195 14.33 23.39 -24.01
N LEU A 196 13.20 23.82 -23.43
CA LEU A 196 11.93 24.08 -24.13
C LEU A 196 11.62 25.56 -24.32
N SER A 197 12.60 26.47 -24.14
CA SER A 197 12.36 27.91 -24.29
C SER A 197 12.18 28.38 -25.75
N GLY A 198 12.38 27.49 -26.73
CA GLY A 198 12.31 27.75 -28.18
C GLY A 198 11.11 27.10 -28.89
N GLU A 199 10.01 26.89 -28.16
CA GLU A 199 8.60 26.52 -28.47
C GLU A 199 8.19 25.71 -29.74
N ASP A 200 8.92 25.60 -30.85
CA ASP A 200 8.30 25.14 -32.10
C ASP A 200 8.32 23.61 -32.32
N ASN A 201 9.48 22.94 -32.26
CA ASN A 201 9.58 21.54 -32.71
C ASN A 201 8.98 20.51 -31.75
N MET A 202 9.14 20.71 -30.43
CA MET A 202 8.57 19.80 -29.42
C MET A 202 7.04 19.85 -29.44
N TYR A 203 6.44 21.03 -29.59
CA TYR A 203 4.98 21.16 -29.64
C TYR A 203 4.42 20.58 -30.95
N LEU A 204 5.15 20.69 -32.07
CA LEU A 204 4.77 20.01 -33.30
C LEU A 204 4.75 18.49 -33.13
N PHE A 205 5.81 17.92 -32.53
CA PHE A 205 5.87 16.49 -32.21
C PHE A 205 4.71 16.04 -31.32
N LEU A 206 4.45 16.75 -30.21
CA LEU A 206 3.35 16.41 -29.30
C LEU A 206 1.97 16.63 -29.92
N ALA A 207 1.85 17.49 -30.93
CA ALA A 207 0.59 17.76 -31.63
C ALA A 207 0.27 16.71 -32.71
N GLN A 208 1.28 16.00 -33.22
CA GLN A 208 1.10 14.86 -34.10
C GLN A 208 0.55 13.67 -33.30
N THR A 209 -0.17 12.78 -33.97
CA THR A 209 -0.62 11.52 -33.36
C THR A 209 0.60 10.74 -32.90
N ASN A 210 0.68 10.44 -31.62
CA ASN A 210 1.80 9.72 -31.02
C ASN A 210 1.28 8.68 -30.03
N CYS A 211 2.15 7.74 -29.65
CA CYS A 211 1.85 6.66 -28.72
C CYS A 211 2.37 6.97 -27.31
N LEU A 212 2.63 8.23 -26.97
CA LEU A 212 3.24 8.59 -25.69
C LEU A 212 2.30 8.24 -24.54
N VAL A 213 2.79 7.36 -23.67
CA VAL A 213 2.12 6.92 -22.44
C VAL A 213 2.65 7.70 -21.23
N HIS A 214 3.93 8.08 -21.25
CA HIS A 214 4.61 8.77 -20.15
C HIS A 214 5.41 9.98 -20.65
N LEU A 215 5.09 11.16 -20.12
CA LEU A 215 5.76 12.41 -20.44
C LEU A 215 6.17 13.15 -19.16
N ASP A 216 7.48 13.32 -18.95
CA ASP A 216 8.03 14.16 -17.88
C ASP A 216 8.83 15.32 -18.46
N LEU A 217 8.30 16.53 -18.28
CA LEU A 217 8.91 17.80 -18.65
C LEU A 217 9.12 18.69 -17.42
N SER A 218 9.19 18.12 -16.22
CA SER A 218 9.32 18.89 -14.99
C SER A 218 10.61 19.70 -14.93
N GLY A 219 10.56 20.96 -14.50
CA GLY A 219 11.73 21.83 -14.38
C GLY A 219 12.50 22.04 -15.69
N THR A 220 11.79 22.18 -16.81
CA THR A 220 12.35 22.44 -18.15
C THR A 220 12.18 23.89 -18.60
N ASP A 221 11.60 24.73 -17.74
CA ASP A 221 11.17 26.09 -18.02
C ASP A 221 10.16 26.21 -19.18
N CYS A 222 9.39 25.15 -19.45
CA CYS A 222 8.39 25.18 -20.52
C CYS A 222 7.18 26.06 -20.16
N ALA A 223 6.63 26.77 -21.15
CA ALA A 223 5.38 27.50 -21.00
C ALA A 223 4.20 26.52 -21.00
N VAL A 224 3.73 26.17 -19.80
CA VAL A 224 2.72 25.12 -19.59
C VAL A 224 1.43 25.39 -20.38
N ASP A 225 1.02 26.65 -20.48
CA ASP A 225 -0.20 27.06 -21.19
C ASP A 225 -0.14 26.84 -22.71
N SER A 226 1.03 26.94 -23.34
CA SER A 226 1.21 26.67 -24.77
C SER A 226 1.17 25.17 -25.08
N LEU A 227 1.59 24.33 -24.13
CA LEU A 227 1.75 22.89 -24.30
C LEU A 227 0.43 22.14 -24.51
N PHE A 228 -0.64 22.55 -23.81
CA PHE A 228 -1.91 21.81 -23.85
C PHE A 228 -2.60 21.84 -25.22
N GLY A 229 -2.27 22.80 -26.08
CA GLY A 229 -2.72 22.79 -27.48
C GLY A 229 -2.14 21.64 -28.30
N ALA A 230 -0.89 21.28 -28.02
CA ALA A 230 -0.25 20.11 -28.62
C ALA A 230 -0.79 18.82 -28.00
N LEU A 231 -0.79 18.73 -26.66
CA LEU A 231 -1.26 17.53 -25.96
C LEU A 231 -2.71 17.15 -26.31
N LEU A 232 -3.59 18.15 -26.47
CA LEU A 232 -4.98 17.92 -26.89
C LEU A 232 -5.09 17.29 -28.28
N ARG A 233 -4.16 17.59 -29.18
CA ARG A 233 -4.20 17.09 -30.56
C ARG A 233 -3.58 15.71 -30.70
N GLY A 234 -2.43 15.47 -30.07
CA GLY A 234 -1.66 14.26 -30.28
C GLY A 234 -1.75 13.20 -29.18
N CYS A 235 -1.94 13.61 -27.92
CA CYS A 235 -1.68 12.76 -26.75
C CYS A 235 -2.94 12.31 -25.98
N CYS A 236 -4.15 12.75 -26.36
CA CYS A 236 -5.36 12.45 -25.58
C CYS A 236 -5.72 10.95 -25.47
N ALA A 237 -5.28 10.12 -26.42
CA ALA A 237 -5.61 8.70 -26.46
C ALA A 237 -4.81 7.90 -25.41
N ASP A 238 -3.48 7.98 -25.47
CA ASP A 238 -2.60 7.03 -24.77
C ASP A 238 -1.91 7.62 -23.54
N LEU A 239 -1.84 8.95 -23.41
CA LEU A 239 -1.09 9.58 -22.33
C LEU A 239 -1.69 9.25 -20.97
N SER A 240 -0.91 8.55 -20.15
CA SER A 240 -1.30 8.09 -18.82
C SER A 240 -0.61 8.86 -17.70
N TYR A 241 0.66 9.22 -17.90
CA TYR A 241 1.48 9.94 -16.93
C TYR A 241 1.96 11.26 -17.52
N LEU A 242 1.62 12.36 -16.85
CA LEU A 242 2.02 13.70 -17.22
C LEU A 242 2.63 14.43 -16.01
N ASN A 243 3.93 14.74 -16.07
CA ASN A 243 4.60 15.56 -15.07
C ASN A 243 5.10 16.87 -15.68
N LEU A 244 4.53 17.98 -15.21
CA LEU A 244 4.88 19.34 -15.61
C LEU A 244 5.37 20.18 -14.43
N SER A 245 5.64 19.55 -13.28
CA SER A 245 6.02 20.25 -12.04
C SER A 245 7.21 21.21 -12.22
N LYS A 246 7.30 22.23 -11.35
CA LYS A 246 8.37 23.24 -11.36
C LYS A 246 8.51 24.04 -12.67
N ASN A 247 7.48 24.08 -13.52
CA ASN A 247 7.40 24.99 -14.67
C ASN A 247 6.53 26.22 -14.34
N CYS A 248 6.25 27.08 -15.32
CA CYS A 248 5.43 28.26 -15.13
C CYS A 248 4.32 28.42 -16.18
N PHE A 249 3.22 29.04 -15.77
CA PHE A 249 2.17 29.52 -16.68
C PHE A 249 2.52 30.92 -17.18
N SER A 250 2.40 31.15 -18.48
CA SER A 250 2.63 32.49 -19.04
C SER A 250 1.49 33.44 -18.66
N HIS A 251 1.80 34.55 -17.96
CA HIS A 251 0.77 35.50 -17.53
C HIS A 251 0.01 36.20 -18.68
N ARG A 252 0.54 36.14 -19.91
CA ARG A 252 -0.02 36.86 -21.07
C ARG A 252 -1.01 36.02 -21.88
N LYS A 253 -0.77 34.71 -22.06
CA LYS A 253 -1.57 33.85 -22.96
C LYS A 253 -2.61 32.96 -22.23
N VAL A 254 -2.55 32.83 -20.90
CA VAL A 254 -3.43 31.92 -20.12
C VAL A 254 -4.93 32.07 -20.42
N ARG A 255 -5.45 33.28 -20.68
CA ARG A 255 -6.88 33.46 -20.98
C ARG A 255 -7.29 32.86 -22.33
N GLU A 256 -6.39 32.89 -23.30
CA GLU A 256 -6.65 32.38 -24.65
C GLU A 256 -6.52 30.85 -24.70
N THR A 257 -5.61 30.28 -23.89
CA THR A 257 -5.34 28.85 -23.82
C THR A 257 -6.22 28.09 -22.83
N LEU A 258 -6.93 28.79 -21.94
CA LEU A 258 -7.82 28.20 -20.93
C LEU A 258 -8.86 27.22 -21.49
N PRO A 259 -9.55 27.50 -22.62
CA PRO A 259 -10.51 26.56 -23.19
C PRO A 259 -9.86 25.26 -23.64
N VAL A 260 -8.67 25.34 -24.24
CA VAL A 260 -7.88 24.21 -24.72
C VAL A 260 -7.41 23.36 -23.54
N PHE A 261 -6.90 24.01 -22.49
CA PHE A 261 -6.51 23.37 -21.24
C PHE A 261 -7.67 22.58 -20.63
N ARG A 262 -8.85 23.21 -20.50
CA ARG A 262 -10.07 22.53 -20.02
C ARG A 262 -10.44 21.35 -20.91
N GLN A 263 -10.40 21.55 -22.23
CA GLN A 263 -10.80 20.55 -23.20
C GLN A 263 -9.92 19.30 -23.11
N PHE A 264 -8.61 19.46 -22.95
CA PHE A 264 -7.68 18.35 -22.75
C PHE A 264 -8.13 17.44 -21.60
N PHE A 265 -8.36 17.99 -20.42
CA PHE A 265 -8.79 17.20 -19.25
C PHE A 265 -10.19 16.61 -19.41
N SER A 266 -11.06 17.17 -20.25
CA SER A 266 -12.36 16.57 -20.56
C SER A 266 -12.30 15.47 -21.62
N SER A 267 -11.24 15.42 -22.43
CA SER A 267 -11.12 14.52 -23.59
C SER A 267 -10.06 13.44 -23.43
N ALA A 268 -9.18 13.55 -22.43
CA ALA A 268 -8.16 12.53 -22.18
C ALA A 268 -8.79 11.20 -21.74
N PHE A 269 -8.29 10.09 -22.29
CA PHE A 269 -8.84 8.74 -22.06
C PHE A 269 -8.08 7.95 -21.00
N SER A 270 -6.74 8.06 -21.00
CA SER A 270 -5.87 7.13 -20.26
C SER A 270 -5.14 7.74 -19.06
N LEU A 271 -5.38 9.02 -18.75
CA LEU A 271 -4.69 9.73 -17.66
C LEU A 271 -4.91 9.04 -16.30
N THR A 272 -3.80 8.65 -15.67
CA THR A 272 -3.76 8.08 -14.32
C THR A 272 -2.93 8.94 -13.37
N HIS A 273 -1.99 9.75 -13.88
CA HIS A 273 -1.14 10.61 -13.07
C HIS A 273 -0.93 11.98 -13.73
N VAL A 274 -1.20 13.04 -12.97
CA VAL A 274 -0.97 14.43 -13.37
C VAL A 274 -0.24 15.15 -12.24
N ASN A 275 0.99 15.57 -12.50
CA ASN A 275 1.79 16.34 -11.56
C ASN A 275 1.98 17.77 -12.05
N LEU A 276 1.37 18.72 -11.33
CA LEU A 276 1.48 20.14 -11.50
C LEU A 276 2.10 20.80 -10.26
N SER A 277 2.89 20.08 -9.47
CA SER A 277 3.43 20.60 -8.21
C SER A 277 4.45 21.71 -8.41
N SER A 278 4.65 22.51 -7.36
CA SER A 278 5.69 23.55 -7.28
C SER A 278 5.63 24.57 -8.42
N MET A 279 4.43 24.87 -8.94
CA MET A 279 4.22 25.92 -9.94
C MET A 279 3.13 26.88 -9.47
N LYS A 280 3.26 28.17 -9.78
CA LYS A 280 2.20 29.13 -9.48
C LYS A 280 1.00 28.87 -10.40
N LEU A 281 -0.03 28.20 -9.89
CA LEU A 281 -1.22 27.82 -10.65
C LEU A 281 -2.25 28.98 -10.64
N PRO A 282 -2.56 29.60 -11.79
CA PRO A 282 -3.61 30.62 -11.84
C PRO A 282 -4.97 30.04 -11.44
N LEU A 283 -5.78 30.82 -10.73
CA LEU A 283 -7.07 30.37 -10.21
C LEU A 283 -8.04 29.96 -11.33
N ASP A 284 -8.03 30.67 -12.45
CA ASP A 284 -8.84 30.33 -13.62
C ASP A 284 -8.41 28.97 -14.20
N THR A 285 -7.13 28.65 -14.17
CA THR A 285 -6.59 27.35 -14.61
C THR A 285 -6.98 26.23 -13.65
N LEU A 286 -6.91 26.44 -12.34
CA LEU A 286 -7.41 25.46 -11.36
C LEU A 286 -8.91 25.17 -11.56
N ARG A 287 -9.71 26.22 -11.80
CA ARG A 287 -11.13 26.05 -12.14
C ARG A 287 -11.32 25.27 -13.42
N ALA A 288 -10.56 25.60 -14.47
CA ALA A 288 -10.61 24.89 -15.74
C ALA A 288 -10.21 23.41 -15.62
N LEU A 289 -9.21 23.09 -14.78
CA LEU A 289 -8.79 21.72 -14.46
C LEU A 289 -9.94 20.92 -13.87
N PHE A 290 -10.53 21.39 -12.77
CA PHE A 290 -11.63 20.68 -12.12
C PHE A 290 -12.89 20.60 -12.98
N LEU A 291 -13.22 21.66 -13.72
CA LEU A 291 -14.34 21.62 -14.66
C LEU A 291 -14.10 20.62 -15.80
N GLY A 292 -12.87 20.53 -16.33
CA GLY A 292 -12.50 19.54 -17.33
C GLY A 292 -12.63 18.12 -16.80
N LEU A 293 -12.02 17.84 -15.65
CA LEU A 293 -12.06 16.53 -14.99
C LEU A 293 -13.48 16.12 -14.58
N SER A 294 -14.31 17.06 -14.09
CA SER A 294 -15.71 16.78 -13.73
C SER A 294 -16.59 16.38 -14.92
N CYS A 295 -16.19 16.76 -16.13
CA CYS A 295 -16.88 16.40 -17.37
C CYS A 295 -16.27 15.18 -18.06
N ASN A 296 -15.20 14.59 -17.51
CA ASN A 296 -14.53 13.46 -18.13
C ASN A 296 -15.16 12.12 -17.68
N PRO A 297 -15.74 11.32 -18.61
CA PRO A 297 -16.36 10.05 -18.26
C PRO A 297 -15.39 8.85 -18.28
N HIS A 298 -14.17 9.03 -18.77
CA HIS A 298 -13.21 7.95 -19.03
C HIS A 298 -12.20 7.76 -17.89
N ILE A 299 -11.75 8.87 -17.29
CA ILE A 299 -10.73 8.83 -16.24
C ILE A 299 -11.32 8.32 -14.94
N THR A 300 -10.61 7.38 -14.30
CA THR A 300 -10.92 6.89 -12.95
C THR A 300 -9.62 6.74 -12.15
N ASP A 301 -9.72 6.87 -10.83
CA ASP A 301 -8.59 6.73 -9.89
C ASP A 301 -7.37 7.62 -10.18
N LEU A 302 -7.60 8.83 -10.70
CA LEU A 302 -6.55 9.79 -11.05
C LEU A 302 -5.74 10.22 -9.82
N HIS A 303 -4.42 10.20 -9.96
CA HIS A 303 -3.51 10.86 -9.04
C HIS A 303 -3.24 12.29 -9.51
N LEU A 304 -3.74 13.28 -8.76
CA LEU A 304 -3.52 14.69 -9.02
C LEU A 304 -2.63 15.30 -7.93
N ASP A 305 -1.44 15.73 -8.33
CA ASP A 305 -0.53 16.49 -7.49
C ASP A 305 -0.54 17.97 -7.88
N ILE A 306 -1.08 18.80 -6.99
CA ILE A 306 -1.09 20.26 -7.06
C ILE A 306 -0.46 20.85 -5.79
N SER A 307 0.52 20.16 -5.22
CA SER A 307 1.27 20.62 -4.05
C SER A 307 2.17 21.81 -4.38
N GLY A 308 2.39 22.72 -3.43
CA GLY A 308 3.30 23.86 -3.65
C GLY A 308 2.82 24.86 -4.71
N CYS A 309 1.51 24.91 -5.01
CA CYS A 309 0.95 25.70 -6.10
C CYS A 309 0.52 27.13 -5.71
N GLU A 310 0.78 27.53 -4.46
CA GLU A 310 0.37 28.81 -3.88
C GLU A 310 -1.15 29.09 -3.97
N LEU A 311 -1.99 28.07 -3.79
CA LEU A 311 -3.44 28.22 -3.90
C LEU A 311 -4.04 29.25 -2.93
N ARG A 312 -3.55 29.26 -1.68
CA ARG A 312 -3.99 30.16 -0.59
C ARG A 312 -5.52 30.14 -0.43
N SER A 313 -6.09 31.18 0.18
CA SER A 313 -7.53 31.29 0.45
C SER A 313 -8.41 31.25 -0.82
N ALA A 314 -7.96 31.88 -1.92
CA ALA A 314 -8.73 31.91 -3.15
C ALA A 314 -8.84 30.52 -3.82
N GLY A 315 -7.77 29.74 -3.83
CA GLY A 315 -7.80 28.35 -4.30
C GLY A 315 -8.55 27.42 -3.34
N ALA A 316 -8.54 27.70 -2.03
CA ALA A 316 -9.38 26.99 -1.06
C ALA A 316 -10.88 27.11 -1.40
N GLY A 317 -11.32 28.31 -1.79
CA GLY A 317 -12.70 28.52 -2.26
C GLY A 317 -13.05 27.69 -3.50
N VAL A 318 -12.11 27.56 -4.44
CA VAL A 318 -12.29 26.72 -5.64
C VAL A 318 -12.37 25.23 -5.29
N LEU A 319 -11.51 24.76 -4.39
CA LEU A 319 -11.55 23.38 -3.89
C LEU A 319 -12.90 23.08 -3.22
N GLN A 320 -13.36 23.98 -2.35
CA GLN A 320 -14.64 23.83 -1.66
C GLN A 320 -15.83 23.77 -2.64
N GLU A 321 -15.81 24.58 -3.69
CA GLU A 321 -16.92 24.70 -4.64
C GLU A 321 -16.95 23.55 -5.67
N LEU A 322 -15.80 23.18 -6.23
CA LEU A 322 -15.73 22.34 -7.42
C LEU A 322 -15.30 20.90 -7.13
N PHE A 323 -14.45 20.66 -6.12
CA PHE A 323 -13.92 19.31 -5.86
C PHE A 323 -15.00 18.26 -5.63
N PRO A 324 -16.11 18.52 -4.90
CA PRO A 324 -17.18 17.53 -4.72
C PRO A 324 -17.82 17.01 -6.02
N ARG A 325 -17.60 17.70 -7.15
CA ARG A 325 -18.11 17.29 -8.48
C ARG A 325 -17.12 16.42 -9.26
N VAL A 326 -15.87 16.29 -8.79
CA VAL A 326 -14.78 15.63 -9.52
C VAL A 326 -14.66 14.18 -9.07
N ALA A 327 -15.50 13.31 -9.60
CA ALA A 327 -15.57 11.91 -9.18
C ALA A 327 -14.39 11.03 -9.65
N CYS A 328 -13.50 11.52 -10.51
CA CYS A 328 -12.41 10.72 -11.08
C CYS A 328 -11.13 10.69 -10.24
N ILE A 329 -10.96 11.59 -9.26
CA ILE A 329 -9.70 11.70 -8.48
C ILE A 329 -9.67 10.67 -7.35
N GLY A 330 -8.70 9.76 -7.42
CA GLY A 330 -8.41 8.76 -6.39
C GLY A 330 -7.36 9.23 -5.37
N THR A 331 -6.37 9.99 -5.84
CA THR A 331 -5.34 10.60 -4.98
C THR A 331 -5.27 12.10 -5.22
N LEU A 332 -5.37 12.89 -4.15
CA LEU A 332 -5.17 14.33 -4.19
C LEU A 332 -4.02 14.74 -3.27
N ASP A 333 -3.00 15.36 -3.85
CA ASP A 333 -1.99 16.10 -3.11
C ASP A 333 -2.20 17.61 -3.26
N ILE A 334 -2.57 18.24 -2.14
CA ILE A 334 -2.71 19.70 -2.02
C ILE A 334 -1.76 20.24 -0.93
N SER A 335 -0.70 19.51 -0.61
CA SER A 335 0.29 19.94 0.39
C SER A 335 0.97 21.25 0.01
N ASP A 336 1.50 21.97 1.01
CA ASP A 336 2.30 23.18 0.83
C ASP A 336 1.62 24.30 0.01
N ASN A 337 0.31 24.49 0.17
CA ASN A 337 -0.47 25.47 -0.59
C ASN A 337 -0.86 26.72 0.21
N GLY A 338 -0.48 26.78 1.49
CA GLY A 338 -0.84 27.88 2.39
C GLY A 338 -2.35 28.01 2.60
N LEU A 339 -3.07 26.89 2.66
CA LEU A 339 -4.54 26.89 2.88
C LEU A 339 -4.90 27.31 4.32
N ASP A 340 -4.05 27.00 5.29
CA ASP A 340 -4.11 27.55 6.65
C ASP A 340 -5.52 27.46 7.27
N GLY A 341 -6.14 28.59 7.61
CA GLY A 341 -7.45 28.64 8.25
C GLY A 341 -8.60 28.21 7.34
N ASP A 342 -8.42 28.31 6.01
CA ASP A 342 -9.44 27.98 5.02
C ASP A 342 -9.68 26.47 4.91
N LEU A 343 -8.77 25.63 5.47
CA LEU A 343 -8.98 24.19 5.60
C LEU A 343 -10.30 23.84 6.32
N LEU A 344 -10.81 24.72 7.20
CA LEU A 344 -12.12 24.52 7.82
C LEU A 344 -13.26 24.40 6.80
N GLY A 345 -13.19 25.16 5.70
CA GLY A 345 -14.16 25.12 4.61
C GLY A 345 -13.89 24.00 3.60
N VAL A 346 -12.62 23.62 3.44
CA VAL A 346 -12.19 22.61 2.45
C VAL A 346 -12.39 21.17 2.95
N ILE A 347 -12.10 20.86 4.21
CA ILE A 347 -12.21 19.48 4.75
C ILE A 347 -13.61 18.87 4.54
N PRO A 348 -14.72 19.60 4.76
CA PRO A 348 -16.05 19.07 4.47
C PRO A 348 -16.26 18.68 3.00
N ALA A 349 -15.55 19.29 2.05
CA ALA A 349 -15.64 18.95 0.63
C ALA A 349 -15.01 17.58 0.30
N PHE A 350 -14.15 17.05 1.19
CA PHE A 350 -13.56 15.71 1.08
C PHE A 350 -14.39 14.63 1.77
N SER A 351 -15.29 15.01 2.68
CA SER A 351 -16.18 14.07 3.35
C SER A 351 -17.18 13.50 2.35
N ARG A 352 -17.40 12.18 2.39
CA ARG A 352 -18.32 11.45 1.50
C ARG A 352 -17.96 11.53 0.01
N HIS A 353 -16.70 11.86 -0.32
CA HIS A 353 -16.24 11.80 -1.70
C HIS A 353 -16.15 10.33 -2.16
N PRO A 354 -16.80 9.94 -3.27
CA PRO A 354 -17.01 8.53 -3.60
C PRO A 354 -15.73 7.79 -4.01
N SER A 355 -14.73 8.51 -4.52
CA SER A 355 -13.52 7.92 -5.12
C SER A 355 -12.23 8.30 -4.42
N LEU A 356 -12.22 9.24 -3.47
CA LEU A 356 -10.99 9.75 -2.87
C LEU A 356 -10.44 8.73 -1.86
N LYS A 357 -9.36 8.04 -2.23
CA LYS A 357 -8.69 7.03 -1.41
C LYS A 357 -7.47 7.58 -0.69
N HIS A 358 -6.79 8.57 -1.27
CA HIS A 358 -5.51 9.06 -0.77
C HIS A 358 -5.51 10.59 -0.73
N LEU A 359 -5.29 11.17 0.46
CA LEU A 359 -5.32 12.62 0.67
C LEU A 359 -4.03 13.08 1.34
N LEU A 360 -3.33 14.02 0.72
CA LEU A 360 -2.11 14.63 1.25
C LEU A 360 -2.37 16.12 1.52
N LEU A 361 -2.27 16.50 2.80
CA LEU A 361 -2.58 17.84 3.31
C LEU A 361 -1.37 18.53 3.94
N GLY A 362 -0.19 17.91 3.88
CA GLY A 362 1.01 18.37 4.56
C GLY A 362 1.32 19.87 4.38
N LYS A 363 2.00 20.48 5.35
CA LYS A 363 2.45 21.89 5.29
C LYS A 363 1.35 22.97 5.12
N ASN A 364 0.07 22.66 5.25
CA ASN A 364 -1.03 23.64 5.18
C ASN A 364 -1.51 24.19 6.55
N PHE A 365 -0.68 24.11 7.59
CA PHE A 365 -1.11 24.34 8.97
C PHE A 365 -0.33 25.46 9.68
N ASN A 366 0.04 26.52 8.96
CA ASN A 366 0.79 27.65 9.53
C ASN A 366 -0.12 28.64 10.29
N ILE A 367 -0.87 28.11 11.27
CA ILE A 367 -1.98 28.79 11.94
C ILE A 367 -1.89 28.71 13.46
N LYS A 368 -2.56 29.66 14.13
CA LYS A 368 -2.59 29.76 15.59
C LYS A 368 -3.51 28.69 16.22
N GLY A 369 -3.19 28.33 17.47
CA GLY A 369 -3.65 27.08 18.10
C GLY A 369 -5.16 26.81 18.14
N ARG A 370 -6.03 27.83 18.29
CA ARG A 370 -7.49 27.61 18.35
C ARG A 370 -8.03 27.06 17.03
N VAL A 371 -7.72 27.74 15.94
CA VAL A 371 -8.15 27.35 14.58
C VAL A 371 -7.55 26.00 14.21
N LEU A 372 -6.29 25.77 14.55
CA LEU A 372 -5.62 24.49 14.35
C LEU A 372 -6.37 23.33 15.05
N HIS A 373 -6.82 23.54 16.29
CA HIS A 373 -7.58 22.54 17.01
C HIS A 373 -8.91 22.23 16.33
N GLU A 374 -9.63 23.26 15.87
CA GLU A 374 -10.91 23.09 15.16
C GLU A 374 -10.73 22.33 13.84
N ILE A 375 -9.65 22.62 13.09
CA ILE A 375 -9.30 21.88 11.86
C ILE A 375 -8.97 20.42 12.16
N LEU A 376 -8.15 20.14 13.17
CA LEU A 376 -7.83 18.76 13.57
C LEU A 376 -9.08 18.00 14.02
N GLN A 377 -10.00 18.64 14.74
CA GLN A 377 -11.29 18.02 15.08
C GLN A 377 -12.11 17.69 13.83
N LYS A 378 -12.11 18.56 12.82
CA LYS A 378 -12.78 18.29 11.53
C LYS A 378 -12.13 17.14 10.76
N LEU A 379 -10.80 17.03 10.76
CA LEU A 379 -10.09 15.88 10.18
C LEU A 379 -10.40 14.59 10.92
N VAL A 380 -10.47 14.62 12.25
CA VAL A 380 -10.88 13.45 13.05
C VAL A 380 -12.31 13.06 12.71
N GLN A 381 -13.24 14.01 12.58
CA GLN A 381 -14.62 13.74 12.14
C GLN A 381 -14.65 13.08 10.76
N LEU A 382 -13.85 13.56 9.80
CA LEU A 382 -13.75 12.97 8.46
C LEU A 382 -13.24 11.53 8.52
N VAL A 383 -12.19 11.26 9.31
CA VAL A 383 -11.58 9.92 9.38
C VAL A 383 -12.44 8.92 10.17
N GLN A 384 -13.22 9.38 11.14
CA GLN A 384 -14.13 8.51 11.91
C GLN A 384 -15.51 8.33 11.26
N ASP A 385 -15.76 8.98 10.12
CA ASP A 385 -17.01 8.82 9.37
C ASP A 385 -17.08 7.41 8.75
N GLU A 386 -18.20 6.71 8.95
CA GLU A 386 -18.43 5.34 8.44
C GLU A 386 -18.49 5.32 6.91
N GLU A 387 -18.89 6.43 6.28
CA GLU A 387 -18.92 6.59 4.82
C GLU A 387 -17.57 7.07 4.23
N CYS A 388 -16.51 7.15 5.05
CA CYS A 388 -15.20 7.60 4.58
C CYS A 388 -14.48 6.52 3.77
N ALA A 389 -14.29 6.77 2.47
CA ALA A 389 -13.54 5.90 1.56
C ALA A 389 -12.00 6.04 1.67
N LEU A 390 -11.51 6.93 2.55
CA LEU A 390 -10.10 7.26 2.63
C LEU A 390 -9.28 6.09 3.21
N GLN A 391 -8.27 5.68 2.46
CA GLN A 391 -7.33 4.62 2.79
C GLN A 391 -5.95 5.15 3.21
N SER A 392 -5.56 6.33 2.71
CA SER A 392 -4.30 6.99 3.08
C SER A 392 -4.50 8.46 3.41
N LEU A 393 -3.89 8.90 4.51
CA LEU A 393 -3.85 10.32 4.91
C LEU A 393 -2.43 10.74 5.25
N SER A 394 -1.95 11.80 4.61
CA SER A 394 -0.67 12.45 4.97
C SER A 394 -0.89 13.83 5.56
N LEU A 395 -0.34 14.03 6.76
CA LEU A 395 -0.19 15.31 7.44
C LEU A 395 1.30 15.64 7.62
N ALA A 396 2.16 15.17 6.73
CA ALA A 396 3.61 15.34 6.82
C ALA A 396 4.01 16.83 6.92
N ASP A 397 5.10 17.10 7.66
CA ASP A 397 5.73 18.42 7.81
C ASP A 397 4.76 19.55 8.22
N SER A 398 3.68 19.23 8.95
CA SER A 398 2.62 20.18 9.30
C SER A 398 2.85 20.91 10.63
N ARG A 399 3.93 20.59 11.35
CA ARG A 399 4.31 21.23 12.62
C ARG A 399 3.16 21.27 13.65
N LEU A 400 2.36 20.20 13.71
CA LEU A 400 1.17 20.13 14.56
C LEU A 400 1.48 20.16 16.07
N ARG A 401 2.70 19.76 16.46
CA ARG A 401 3.19 19.67 17.85
C ARG A 401 2.23 18.83 18.72
N SER A 402 2.21 19.08 20.02
CA SER A 402 1.36 18.36 20.99
C SER A 402 -0.15 18.34 20.65
N ARG A 403 -0.65 19.27 19.82
CA ARG A 403 -2.06 19.27 19.37
C ARG A 403 -2.37 18.14 18.39
N GLY A 404 -1.39 17.68 17.63
CA GLY A 404 -1.53 16.56 16.70
C GLY A 404 -1.84 15.22 17.39
N THR A 405 -1.66 15.12 18.71
CA THR A 405 -2.01 13.92 19.50
C THR A 405 -3.50 13.56 19.41
N VAL A 406 -4.38 14.54 19.15
CA VAL A 406 -5.82 14.31 18.92
C VAL A 406 -6.02 13.42 17.69
N MET A 407 -5.24 13.63 16.64
CA MET A 407 -5.28 12.82 15.42
C MET A 407 -4.77 11.41 15.72
N VAL A 408 -3.63 11.28 16.40
CA VAL A 408 -3.04 9.99 16.80
C VAL A 408 -4.03 9.16 17.61
N ASN A 409 -4.77 9.79 18.54
CA ASN A 409 -5.76 9.09 19.35
C ASN A 409 -6.92 8.55 18.51
N ALA A 410 -7.37 9.28 17.49
CA ALA A 410 -8.42 8.84 16.59
C ALA A 410 -8.00 7.63 15.73
N LEU A 411 -6.71 7.46 15.44
CA LEU A 411 -6.21 6.30 14.69
C LEU A 411 -6.46 4.97 15.41
N GLY A 412 -6.55 4.97 16.73
CA GLY A 412 -6.81 3.75 17.51
C GLY A 412 -8.16 3.09 17.20
N SER A 413 -9.20 3.89 16.96
CA SER A 413 -10.56 3.41 16.65
C SER A 413 -10.89 3.41 15.15
N ASN A 414 -9.96 3.84 14.30
CA ASN A 414 -10.22 3.96 12.87
C ASN A 414 -10.12 2.60 12.16
N ALA A 415 -11.12 2.29 11.32
CA ALA A 415 -11.15 1.07 10.53
C ALA A 415 -10.86 1.29 9.02
N CYS A 416 -10.94 2.54 8.53
CA CYS A 416 -10.85 2.84 7.10
C CYS A 416 -9.40 3.00 6.59
N LEU A 417 -8.53 3.67 7.36
CA LEU A 417 -7.17 3.99 6.94
C LEU A 417 -6.25 2.78 7.04
N ARG A 418 -5.48 2.58 5.97
CA ARG A 418 -4.40 1.59 5.88
C ARG A 418 -3.02 2.23 5.97
N LYS A 419 -2.90 3.49 5.57
CA LYS A 419 -1.63 4.24 5.60
C LYS A 419 -1.82 5.62 6.20
N VAL A 420 -0.97 5.98 7.16
CA VAL A 420 -0.96 7.34 7.71
C VAL A 420 0.46 7.85 7.81
N ASP A 421 0.68 9.07 7.33
CA ASP A 421 1.95 9.77 7.46
C ASP A 421 1.79 10.98 8.39
N LEU A 422 2.46 10.90 9.54
CA LEU A 422 2.54 11.94 10.56
C LEU A 422 3.97 12.45 10.73
N SER A 423 4.84 12.23 9.74
CA SER A 423 6.23 12.69 9.81
C SER A 423 6.34 14.21 9.90
N GLY A 424 7.42 14.73 10.49
CA GLY A 424 7.71 16.18 10.50
C GLY A 424 6.77 17.03 11.35
N ASN A 425 6.08 16.44 12.34
CA ASN A 425 5.07 17.13 13.14
C ASN A 425 5.54 17.57 14.53
N SER A 426 6.76 17.21 14.94
CA SER A 426 7.30 17.51 16.28
C SER A 426 6.34 17.11 17.41
N LEU A 427 5.75 15.92 17.32
CA LEU A 427 4.79 15.42 18.32
C LEU A 427 5.44 15.10 19.68
N GLU A 428 6.77 14.93 19.71
CA GLU A 428 7.59 14.58 20.88
C GLU A 428 7.16 13.24 21.52
N ASP A 429 7.72 12.90 22.69
CA ASP A 429 7.42 11.66 23.41
C ASP A 429 5.93 11.50 23.77
N ALA A 430 5.20 12.61 23.95
CA ALA A 430 3.76 12.57 24.18
C ALA A 430 3.01 11.98 22.98
N GLY A 431 3.42 12.34 21.76
CA GLY A 431 2.94 11.74 20.52
C GLY A 431 3.26 10.26 20.43
N ALA A 432 4.50 9.88 20.74
CA ALA A 432 4.95 8.50 20.73
C ALA A 432 4.15 7.61 21.70
N LYS A 433 3.92 8.10 22.91
CA LYS A 433 3.10 7.41 23.91
C LYS A 433 1.65 7.23 23.48
N MET A 434 1.07 8.21 22.78
CA MET A 434 -0.28 8.09 22.23
C MET A 434 -0.31 7.13 21.05
N LEU A 435 0.71 7.14 20.18
CA LEU A 435 0.83 6.21 19.08
C LEU A 435 0.95 4.77 19.59
N SER A 436 1.77 4.54 20.61
CA SER A 436 1.87 3.25 21.32
C SER A 436 0.51 2.70 21.74
N LYS A 437 -0.39 3.55 22.26
CA LYS A 437 -1.75 3.14 22.64
C LYS A 437 -2.64 2.90 21.43
N ALA A 438 -2.55 3.74 20.41
CA ALA A 438 -3.33 3.59 19.18
C ALA A 438 -2.97 2.28 18.46
N LEU A 439 -1.68 1.97 18.36
CA LEU A 439 -1.18 0.73 17.76
C LEU A 439 -1.59 -0.51 18.55
N GLN A 440 -1.81 -0.45 19.87
CA GLN A 440 -2.33 -1.61 20.62
C GLN A 440 -3.76 -2.00 20.21
N ILE A 441 -4.52 -1.07 19.62
CA ILE A 441 -5.93 -1.27 19.25
C ILE A 441 -6.07 -1.49 17.74
N ASN A 442 -5.37 -0.68 16.95
CA ASN A 442 -5.48 -0.72 15.51
C ASN A 442 -4.73 -1.92 14.93
N THR A 443 -5.40 -2.69 14.07
CA THR A 443 -4.89 -3.93 13.50
C THR A 443 -4.56 -3.87 12.01
N THR A 444 -4.82 -2.76 11.34
CA THR A 444 -4.76 -2.64 9.86
C THR A 444 -3.85 -1.51 9.37
N LEU A 445 -3.39 -0.63 10.26
CA LEU A 445 -2.73 0.62 9.91
C LEU A 445 -1.20 0.50 9.82
N SER A 446 -0.65 1.00 8.72
CA SER A 446 0.78 1.32 8.57
C SER A 446 1.02 2.81 8.85
N VAL A 447 1.93 3.11 9.77
CA VAL A 447 2.21 4.49 10.21
C VAL A 447 3.65 4.88 9.90
N THR A 448 3.82 6.01 9.21
CA THR A 448 5.10 6.71 9.06
C THR A 448 5.14 7.88 10.05
N TRP A 449 6.21 7.97 10.85
CA TRP A 449 6.28 8.90 11.98
C TRP A 449 7.67 9.49 12.24
N ASP A 450 8.52 9.57 11.21
CA ASP A 450 9.86 10.16 11.33
C ASP A 450 9.85 11.68 11.55
N ARG A 451 10.96 12.27 12.00
CA ARG A 451 11.09 13.72 12.26
C ARG A 451 10.05 14.27 13.25
N ASN A 452 9.75 13.51 14.30
CA ASN A 452 8.82 13.91 15.36
C ASN A 452 9.51 14.32 16.66
N ASN A 453 10.85 14.40 16.66
CA ASN A 453 11.66 14.67 17.85
C ASN A 453 11.42 13.62 18.95
N THR A 454 11.21 12.37 18.55
CA THR A 454 11.02 11.25 19.47
C THR A 454 12.34 10.92 20.15
N THR A 455 12.35 10.86 21.47
CA THR A 455 13.56 10.50 22.22
C THR A 455 13.56 9.00 22.56
N ALA A 456 14.62 8.52 23.21
CA ALA A 456 14.72 7.12 23.65
C ALA A 456 13.53 6.67 24.53
N THR A 457 12.94 7.57 25.33
CA THR A 457 11.75 7.26 26.13
C THR A 457 10.51 7.04 25.27
N GLY A 458 10.29 7.88 24.24
CA GLY A 458 9.20 7.69 23.29
C GLY A 458 9.34 6.38 22.50
N PHE A 459 10.55 6.03 22.07
CA PHE A 459 10.82 4.75 21.41
C PHE A 459 10.55 3.53 22.30
N GLN A 460 10.87 3.61 23.59
CA GLN A 460 10.54 2.54 24.54
C GLN A 460 9.02 2.37 24.73
N ASP A 461 8.27 3.47 24.74
CA ASP A 461 6.80 3.41 24.84
C ASP A 461 6.19 2.76 23.59
N VAL A 462 6.69 3.06 22.38
CA VAL A 462 6.24 2.40 21.15
C VAL A 462 6.68 0.95 21.07
N ALA A 463 7.91 0.61 21.47
CA ALA A 463 8.36 -0.77 21.58
C ALA A 463 7.42 -1.59 22.49
N ARG A 464 7.03 -1.05 23.65
CA ARG A 464 6.05 -1.69 24.56
C ARG A 464 4.66 -1.82 23.94
N GLY A 465 4.24 -0.85 23.12
CA GLY A 465 2.97 -0.91 22.40
C GLY A 465 2.98 -2.01 21.33
N LEU A 466 4.07 -2.13 20.59
CA LEU A 466 4.27 -3.15 19.57
C LEU A 466 4.42 -4.56 20.15
N GLU A 467 4.94 -4.74 21.37
CA GLU A 467 4.94 -6.03 22.08
C GLU A 467 3.53 -6.65 22.22
N HIS A 468 2.49 -5.81 22.15
CA HIS A 468 1.09 -6.22 22.28
C HIS A 468 0.30 -6.12 20.96
N ASN A 469 0.95 -5.69 19.87
CA ASN A 469 0.36 -5.67 18.54
C ASN A 469 0.95 -6.83 17.71
N PHE A 470 0.08 -7.73 17.23
CA PHE A 470 0.46 -8.92 16.46
C PHE A 470 0.02 -8.86 14.99
N THR A 471 -0.47 -7.70 14.56
CA THR A 471 -1.18 -7.53 13.28
C THR A 471 -0.47 -6.56 12.35
N LEU A 472 0.33 -5.65 12.92
CA LEU A 472 1.13 -4.69 12.18
C LEU A 472 2.28 -5.42 11.46
N GLN A 473 2.20 -5.44 10.14
CA GLN A 473 3.19 -6.12 9.29
C GLN A 473 4.40 -5.25 8.98
N TYR A 474 4.19 -3.93 8.90
CA TYR A 474 5.21 -3.00 8.43
C TYR A 474 5.08 -1.62 9.07
N MET A 475 6.13 -1.23 9.79
CA MET A 475 6.31 0.12 10.32
C MET A 475 7.71 0.62 9.93
N PRO A 476 7.81 1.65 9.09
CA PRO A 476 9.09 2.26 8.76
C PRO A 476 9.83 2.75 10.01
N ILE A 477 11.12 2.46 10.09
CA ILE A 477 11.98 2.95 11.16
C ILE A 477 12.21 4.46 10.95
N PRO A 478 11.93 5.31 11.95
CA PRO A 478 12.15 6.75 11.84
C PRO A 478 13.65 7.06 11.98
N LEU A 479 14.38 6.97 10.88
CA LEU A 479 15.85 7.07 10.85
C LEU A 479 16.36 8.41 11.39
N SER A 480 15.65 9.52 11.13
CA SER A 480 16.06 10.85 11.57
C SER A 480 16.02 10.96 13.10
N ASP A 481 14.87 10.58 13.69
CA ASP A 481 14.67 10.61 15.14
C ASP A 481 15.56 9.58 15.85
N VAL A 482 15.73 8.38 15.27
CA VAL A 482 16.64 7.35 15.79
C VAL A 482 18.07 7.87 15.82
N THR A 483 18.57 8.44 14.72
CA THR A 483 19.94 8.97 14.65
C THR A 483 20.16 10.07 15.70
N GLN A 484 19.17 10.94 15.89
CA GLN A 484 19.23 12.00 16.91
C GLN A 484 19.22 11.42 18.33
N ALA A 485 18.31 10.49 18.63
CA ALA A 485 18.20 9.88 19.94
C ALA A 485 19.39 8.98 20.28
N TYR A 486 19.98 8.30 19.28
CA TYR A 486 21.16 7.45 19.44
C TYR A 486 22.37 8.23 19.95
N ARG A 487 22.55 9.49 19.52
CA ARG A 487 23.60 10.38 20.05
C ARG A 487 23.46 10.67 21.55
N SER A 488 22.24 10.62 22.07
CA SER A 488 21.95 10.94 23.47
C SER A 488 21.93 9.71 24.40
N ALA A 489 21.41 8.58 23.92
CA ALA A 489 21.21 7.37 24.71
C ALA A 489 21.26 6.11 23.83
N PRO A 490 22.44 5.69 23.35
CA PRO A 490 22.58 4.59 22.39
C PRO A 490 22.05 3.27 22.95
N GLU A 491 22.37 2.93 24.20
CA GLU A 491 21.94 1.67 24.85
C GLU A 491 20.41 1.51 24.93
N LYS A 492 19.70 2.60 25.21
CA LYS A 492 18.22 2.59 25.31
C LYS A 492 17.57 2.46 23.94
N ILE A 493 18.20 3.05 22.92
CA ILE A 493 17.76 2.96 21.53
C ILE A 493 18.04 1.56 20.99
N ASP A 494 19.20 0.97 21.25
CA ASP A 494 19.49 -0.42 20.87
C ASP A 494 18.47 -1.38 21.47
N GLN A 495 18.10 -1.23 22.74
CA GLN A 495 17.05 -2.04 23.36
C GLN A 495 15.67 -1.82 22.72
N ALA A 496 15.32 -0.57 22.40
CA ALA A 496 14.03 -0.26 21.77
C ALA A 496 14.00 -0.73 20.30
N LEU A 497 15.07 -0.55 19.54
CA LEU A 497 15.21 -0.98 18.14
C LEU A 497 15.38 -2.49 18.01
N THR A 498 16.01 -3.16 18.96
CA THR A 498 15.97 -4.63 19.00
C THR A 498 14.51 -5.08 19.09
N LYS A 499 13.67 -4.41 19.90
CA LYS A 499 12.24 -4.75 20.00
C LYS A 499 11.43 -4.31 18.78
N VAL A 500 11.62 -3.10 18.27
CA VAL A 500 10.90 -2.53 17.12
C VAL A 500 11.35 -3.19 15.80
N GLY A 501 12.65 -3.43 15.65
CA GLY A 501 13.30 -4.01 14.47
C GLY A 501 13.23 -5.53 14.39
N TYR A 502 13.27 -6.26 15.52
CA TYR A 502 12.97 -7.71 15.49
C TYR A 502 11.51 -7.97 15.11
N LEU A 503 10.53 -7.14 15.50
CA LEU A 503 9.13 -7.32 15.09
C LEU A 503 8.89 -7.05 13.59
N GLY A 504 9.65 -6.13 12.97
CA GLY A 504 9.60 -5.89 11.52
C GLY A 504 10.19 -7.03 10.68
N VAL A 505 11.20 -7.75 11.20
CA VAL A 505 11.84 -8.89 10.51
C VAL A 505 11.18 -10.24 10.87
N LEU A 506 10.66 -10.41 12.10
CA LEU A 506 9.92 -11.61 12.49
C LEU A 506 8.58 -11.75 11.75
N CYS A 507 7.94 -10.68 11.30
CA CYS A 507 6.67 -10.79 10.58
C CYS A 507 6.82 -11.50 9.21
N LEU A 508 8.06 -11.59 8.69
CA LEU A 508 8.38 -12.38 7.50
C LEU A 508 8.82 -13.83 7.80
N ILE A 509 9.22 -14.16 9.05
CA ILE A 509 9.90 -15.43 9.36
C ILE A 509 9.24 -16.26 10.48
N SER A 510 8.42 -15.69 11.37
CA SER A 510 8.02 -16.42 12.59
C SER A 510 6.58 -16.18 13.03
N ILE A 511 5.66 -16.89 12.36
CA ILE A 511 4.37 -17.32 12.94
C ILE A 511 4.52 -18.69 13.65
N SER A 512 5.75 -19.18 13.86
CA SER A 512 5.94 -20.59 14.27
C SER A 512 6.13 -20.86 15.76
N HIS A 513 6.31 -19.89 16.67
CA HIS A 513 6.47 -20.23 18.10
C HIS A 513 5.87 -19.25 19.13
N MET A 514 4.70 -19.64 19.64
CA MET A 514 4.32 -19.67 21.07
C MET A 514 4.25 -18.36 21.89
N PHE A 515 3.07 -17.73 21.92
CA PHE A 515 2.53 -17.10 23.14
C PHE A 515 1.03 -17.44 23.30
N SER A 516 0.65 -17.90 24.50
CA SER A 516 -0.63 -18.56 24.78
C SER A 516 -1.83 -17.63 24.57
N GLN A 517 -2.75 -18.03 23.68
CA GLN A 517 -4.06 -17.41 23.41
C GLN A 517 -4.87 -17.01 24.66
N LYS A 518 -4.56 -17.54 25.85
CA LYS A 518 -5.20 -17.20 27.14
C LYS A 518 -5.05 -15.74 27.60
N GLN A 519 -4.04 -14.98 27.16
CA GLN A 519 -3.83 -13.58 27.61
C GLN A 519 -4.51 -12.53 26.70
N ALA A 520 -4.54 -12.75 25.38
CA ALA A 520 -5.32 -11.92 24.46
C ALA A 520 -6.83 -12.04 24.72
N LEU A 521 -7.30 -13.24 25.08
CA LEU A 521 -8.68 -13.46 25.53
C LEU A 521 -9.06 -12.65 26.77
N ARG A 522 -8.15 -12.41 27.72
CA ARG A 522 -8.43 -11.62 28.94
C ARG A 522 -8.53 -10.12 28.69
N LEU A 523 -7.85 -9.59 27.68
CA LEU A 523 -7.90 -8.17 27.31
C LEU A 523 -9.19 -7.84 26.55
N HIS A 524 -9.64 -8.73 25.66
CA HIS A 524 -10.96 -8.63 25.01
C HIS A 524 -12.11 -8.76 26.04
N GLN A 525 -11.90 -9.58 27.07
CA GLN A 525 -12.80 -9.72 28.23
C GLN A 525 -12.85 -8.48 29.13
N GLY A 526 -11.83 -7.63 29.14
CA GLY A 526 -11.78 -6.43 30.01
C GLY A 526 -12.44 -5.19 29.41
N LEU A 527 -12.53 -5.10 28.08
CA LEU A 527 -13.03 -3.91 27.39
C LEU A 527 -14.50 -4.00 26.98
N VAL A 528 -14.92 -5.15 26.43
CA VAL A 528 -16.27 -5.32 25.85
C VAL A 528 -17.34 -5.55 26.92
N THR A 529 -16.96 -6.11 28.07
CA THR A 529 -17.93 -6.42 29.14
C THR A 529 -18.08 -5.32 30.18
N SER A 530 -17.21 -4.31 30.26
CA SER A 530 -17.20 -3.42 31.43
C SER A 530 -18.47 -2.58 31.60
N THR A 531 -19.12 -2.13 30.51
CA THR A 531 -20.37 -1.34 30.61
C THR A 531 -21.58 -2.23 30.88
N ALA A 532 -21.73 -3.34 30.15
CA ALA A 532 -22.82 -4.30 30.35
C ALA A 532 -22.73 -5.00 31.71
N GLU A 533 -21.52 -5.39 32.15
CA GLU A 533 -21.30 -5.99 33.48
C GLU A 533 -21.51 -4.98 34.60
N GLN A 534 -21.08 -3.72 34.47
CA GLN A 534 -21.35 -2.69 35.49
C GLN A 534 -22.85 -2.41 35.62
N VAL A 535 -23.58 -2.37 34.50
CA VAL A 535 -25.03 -2.19 34.50
C VAL A 535 -25.73 -3.42 35.07
N MET A 536 -25.32 -4.63 34.66
CA MET A 536 -25.82 -5.90 35.16
C MET A 536 -25.58 -6.04 36.67
N GLU A 537 -24.39 -5.71 37.17
CA GLU A 537 -24.05 -5.78 38.60
C GLU A 537 -24.88 -4.79 39.43
N ARG A 538 -25.06 -3.56 38.95
CA ARG A 538 -25.94 -2.57 39.58
C ARG A 538 -27.40 -3.02 39.61
N LEU A 539 -27.90 -3.61 38.52
CA LEU A 539 -29.26 -4.15 38.45
C LEU A 539 -29.44 -5.38 39.34
N CYS A 540 -28.46 -6.30 39.37
CA CYS A 540 -28.47 -7.46 40.25
C CYS A 540 -28.54 -7.05 41.73
N VAL A 541 -27.79 -6.02 42.15
CA VAL A 541 -27.85 -5.49 43.52
C VAL A 541 -29.25 -4.93 43.82
N ARG A 542 -29.86 -4.17 42.90
CA ARG A 542 -31.21 -3.60 43.08
C ARG A 542 -32.30 -4.67 43.14
N VAL A 543 -32.24 -5.68 42.27
CA VAL A 543 -33.18 -6.83 42.29
C VAL A 543 -33.00 -7.63 43.58
N HIS A 544 -31.75 -7.89 44.00
CA HIS A 544 -31.46 -8.61 45.24
C HIS A 544 -31.96 -7.87 46.49
N GLN A 545 -31.83 -6.55 46.54
CA GLN A 545 -32.36 -5.71 47.62
C GLN A 545 -33.90 -5.83 47.71
N GLN A 546 -34.62 -5.77 46.59
CA GLN A 546 -36.09 -5.93 46.59
C GLN A 546 -36.53 -7.33 47.00
N VAL A 547 -35.82 -8.38 46.55
CA VAL A 547 -36.07 -9.78 46.98
C VAL A 547 -35.85 -9.95 48.49
N CYS A 548 -34.91 -9.21 49.09
CA CYS A 548 -34.66 -9.26 50.54
C CYS A 548 -35.74 -8.55 51.36
N VAL A 549 -36.34 -7.48 50.83
CA VAL A 549 -37.45 -6.77 51.47
C VAL A 549 -38.75 -7.60 51.43
N LEU A 550 -38.97 -8.34 50.34
CA LEU A 550 -40.16 -9.17 50.13
C LEU A 550 -40.06 -10.57 50.76
N ARG A 551 -39.02 -10.85 51.57
CA ARG A 551 -38.70 -12.17 52.13
C ARG A 551 -39.72 -12.70 53.15
N GLY A 552 -40.67 -11.87 53.57
CA GLY A 552 -41.76 -12.21 54.51
C GLY A 552 -43.15 -12.42 53.87
N SER A 553 -43.26 -12.41 52.54
CA SER A 553 -44.49 -12.68 51.79
C SER A 553 -44.46 -14.10 51.21
N GLU A 554 -45.61 -14.75 51.03
CA GLU A 554 -45.69 -16.08 50.39
C GLU A 554 -44.97 -16.09 49.03
N GLU A 555 -44.27 -17.20 48.72
CA GLU A 555 -43.42 -17.35 47.53
C GLU A 555 -44.23 -17.21 46.23
N GLY A 556 -44.34 -15.99 45.73
CA GLY A 556 -44.94 -15.70 44.43
C GLY A 556 -44.01 -16.09 43.26
N LYS A 557 -44.60 -16.40 42.10
CA LYS A 557 -43.89 -16.69 40.84
C LYS A 557 -42.83 -15.63 40.48
N GLU A 558 -43.07 -14.37 40.86
CA GLU A 558 -42.16 -13.25 40.63
C GLU A 558 -40.87 -13.32 41.47
N LEU A 559 -40.95 -13.85 42.70
CA LEU A 559 -39.78 -14.02 43.57
C LEU A 559 -38.89 -15.17 43.07
N GLN A 560 -39.50 -16.23 42.53
CA GLN A 560 -38.80 -17.36 41.92
C GLN A 560 -38.11 -16.94 40.60
N ALA A 561 -38.80 -16.18 39.74
CA ALA A 561 -38.23 -15.60 38.53
C ALA A 561 -37.02 -14.70 38.83
N ALA A 562 -37.12 -13.85 39.87
CA ALA A 562 -36.01 -12.98 40.29
C ALA A 562 -34.77 -13.76 40.76
N ARG A 563 -34.96 -14.88 41.47
CA ARG A 563 -33.84 -15.74 41.89
C ARG A 563 -33.19 -16.45 40.72
N GLN A 564 -33.98 -16.85 39.72
CA GLN A 564 -33.50 -17.51 38.52
C GLN A 564 -32.67 -16.56 37.65
N VAL A 565 -33.18 -15.36 37.36
CA VAL A 565 -32.45 -14.35 36.55
C VAL A 565 -31.16 -13.89 37.26
N LEU A 566 -31.16 -13.77 38.60
CA LEU A 566 -29.94 -13.49 39.37
C LEU A 566 -28.90 -14.62 39.30
N LYS A 567 -29.34 -15.87 39.13
CA LYS A 567 -28.44 -17.03 38.95
C LYS A 567 -27.84 -17.03 37.56
N GLU A 568 -28.64 -16.74 36.54
CA GLU A 568 -28.19 -16.64 35.14
C GLU A 568 -27.21 -15.47 34.93
N ALA A 569 -27.47 -14.32 35.53
CA ALA A 569 -26.55 -13.17 35.54
C ALA A 569 -25.20 -13.45 36.23
N ARG A 570 -25.12 -14.42 37.15
CA ARG A 570 -23.85 -14.88 37.74
C ARG A 570 -23.13 -15.85 36.82
N ASN A 571 -23.87 -16.73 36.16
CA ASN A 571 -23.33 -17.74 35.25
C ASN A 571 -22.83 -17.13 33.93
N SER A 572 -23.38 -16.00 33.49
CA SER A 572 -22.96 -15.30 32.26
C SER A 572 -21.47 -14.91 32.27
N ARG A 573 -20.87 -14.69 33.44
CA ARG A 573 -19.42 -14.43 33.61
C ARG A 573 -18.53 -15.58 33.12
N ALA A 574 -19.03 -16.82 33.16
CA ALA A 574 -18.31 -18.00 32.71
C ALA A 574 -18.64 -18.39 31.26
N LEU A 575 -19.67 -17.78 30.65
CA LEU A 575 -20.21 -18.18 29.35
C LEU A 575 -19.20 -18.03 28.20
N TYR A 576 -18.56 -16.86 28.10
CA TYR A 576 -17.57 -16.58 27.06
C TYR A 576 -16.32 -17.50 27.17
N PRO A 577 -15.68 -17.65 28.34
CA PRO A 577 -14.60 -18.62 28.54
C PRO A 577 -14.97 -20.05 28.15
N SER A 578 -16.15 -20.52 28.55
CA SER A 578 -16.61 -21.88 28.27
C SER A 578 -16.87 -22.11 26.79
N LEU A 579 -17.41 -21.12 26.06
CA LEU A 579 -17.60 -21.21 24.61
C LEU A 579 -16.27 -21.16 23.85
N CYS A 580 -15.32 -20.33 24.27
CA CYS A 580 -13.97 -20.32 23.68
C CYS A 580 -13.22 -21.64 23.91
N GLU A 581 -13.33 -22.23 25.10
CA GLU A 581 -12.74 -23.54 25.41
C GLU A 581 -13.37 -24.65 24.56
N LEU A 582 -14.69 -24.63 24.40
CA LEU A 582 -15.42 -25.56 23.54
C LEU A 582 -14.97 -25.46 22.08
N VAL A 583 -14.86 -24.24 21.55
CA VAL A 583 -14.37 -24.00 20.18
C VAL A 583 -12.95 -24.52 19.99
N HIS A 584 -12.07 -24.31 20.98
CA HIS A 584 -10.69 -24.77 20.92
C HIS A 584 -10.59 -26.31 20.93
N VAL A 585 -11.33 -26.98 21.82
CA VAL A 585 -11.37 -28.45 21.91
C VAL A 585 -11.88 -29.09 20.61
N LEU A 586 -12.84 -28.46 19.93
CA LEU A 586 -13.41 -28.96 18.68
C LEU A 586 -12.52 -28.69 17.44
N SER A 587 -11.41 -27.95 17.58
CA SER A 587 -10.59 -27.47 16.45
C SER A 587 -9.29 -28.25 16.20
N VAL A 588 -8.91 -29.15 17.08
CA VAL A 588 -7.56 -29.75 17.09
C VAL A 588 -7.29 -30.66 15.88
N ASP A 589 -8.33 -31.28 15.29
CA ASP A 589 -8.23 -32.10 14.06
C ASP A 589 -9.45 -31.88 13.12
N GLY A 590 -9.60 -30.64 12.64
CA GLY A 590 -10.71 -30.27 11.77
C GLY A 590 -10.65 -30.89 10.36
N PRO A 591 -11.80 -31.00 9.66
CA PRO A 591 -11.90 -31.56 8.30
C PRO A 591 -11.04 -30.80 7.27
N VAL A 592 -10.78 -29.51 7.52
CA VAL A 592 -9.89 -28.67 6.69
C VAL A 592 -8.46 -29.21 6.69
N ARG A 593 -7.92 -29.56 7.85
CA ARG A 593 -6.55 -30.09 7.98
C ARG A 593 -6.42 -31.44 7.26
N GLN A 594 -7.43 -32.31 7.41
CA GLN A 594 -7.50 -33.60 6.71
C GLN A 594 -7.53 -33.42 5.18
N LYS A 595 -8.27 -32.43 4.67
CA LYS A 595 -8.34 -32.16 3.23
C LYS A 595 -7.06 -31.57 2.68
N LEU A 596 -6.37 -30.72 3.44
CA LEU A 596 -5.09 -30.15 3.05
C LEU A 596 -3.97 -31.21 3.07
N ASP A 597 -3.98 -32.16 4.02
CA ASP A 597 -3.04 -33.30 4.02
C ASP A 597 -3.28 -34.24 2.82
N PHE A 598 -4.55 -34.43 2.41
CA PHE A 598 -4.88 -35.16 1.19
C PHE A 598 -4.33 -34.44 -0.06
N LEU A 599 -4.54 -33.12 -0.16
CA LEU A 599 -4.02 -32.29 -1.26
C LEU A 599 -2.49 -32.26 -1.33
N ALA A 600 -1.81 -32.21 -0.18
CA ALA A 600 -0.35 -32.32 -0.14
C ALA A 600 0.15 -33.64 -0.74
N GLY A 601 -0.60 -34.72 -0.54
CA GLY A 601 -0.32 -36.01 -1.16
C GLY A 601 -0.45 -36.02 -2.68
N GLU A 602 -1.50 -35.41 -3.21
CA GLU A 602 -1.73 -35.31 -4.65
C GLU A 602 -0.71 -34.39 -5.33
N LEU A 603 -0.37 -33.27 -4.70
CA LEU A 603 0.66 -32.34 -5.19
C LEU A 603 2.04 -32.98 -5.20
N THR A 604 2.38 -33.80 -4.19
CA THR A 604 3.66 -34.52 -4.18
C THR A 604 3.75 -35.48 -5.37
N LYS A 605 2.69 -36.25 -5.65
CA LYS A 605 2.65 -37.16 -6.81
C LYS A 605 2.74 -36.41 -8.15
N ALA A 606 2.10 -35.27 -8.26
CA ALA A 606 2.14 -34.45 -9.47
C ALA A 606 3.55 -33.90 -9.70
N ALA A 607 4.18 -33.37 -8.65
CA ALA A 607 5.53 -32.83 -8.71
C ALA A 607 6.58 -33.92 -8.98
N ASP A 608 6.45 -35.11 -8.39
CA ASP A 608 7.32 -36.26 -8.69
C ASP A 608 7.21 -36.66 -10.17
N LYS A 609 5.99 -36.64 -10.74
CA LYS A 609 5.76 -36.95 -12.15
C LYS A 609 6.36 -35.90 -13.09
N GLU A 610 6.27 -34.62 -12.74
CA GLU A 610 6.88 -33.53 -13.49
C GLU A 610 8.41 -33.62 -13.46
N LEU A 611 8.97 -33.88 -12.27
CA LEU A 611 10.40 -34.06 -12.06
C LEU A 611 10.94 -35.27 -12.82
N GLN A 612 10.18 -36.36 -12.89
CA GLN A 612 10.53 -37.53 -13.68
C GLN A 612 10.68 -37.19 -15.18
N VAL A 613 9.74 -36.41 -15.74
CA VAL A 613 9.80 -35.96 -17.15
C VAL A 613 11.03 -35.08 -17.40
N ILE A 614 11.35 -34.18 -16.47
CA ILE A 614 12.53 -33.30 -16.56
C ILE A 614 13.82 -34.12 -16.50
N VAL A 615 13.94 -35.03 -15.53
CA VAL A 615 15.13 -35.89 -15.36
C VAL A 615 15.30 -36.82 -16.55
N ASP A 616 14.23 -37.41 -17.08
CA ASP A 616 14.29 -38.26 -18.29
C ASP A 616 14.76 -37.45 -19.50
N SER A 617 14.31 -36.19 -19.63
CA SER A 617 14.77 -35.28 -20.69
C SER A 617 16.25 -34.91 -20.52
N MET A 618 16.70 -34.64 -19.29
CA MET A 618 18.11 -34.38 -18.97
C MET A 618 19.00 -35.60 -19.25
N VAL A 619 18.54 -36.80 -18.90
CA VAL A 619 19.25 -38.05 -19.20
C VAL A 619 19.31 -38.29 -20.70
N SER A 620 18.23 -37.97 -21.44
CA SER A 620 18.22 -38.03 -22.91
C SER A 620 19.27 -37.08 -23.51
N LEU A 621 19.30 -35.83 -23.04
CA LEU A 621 20.28 -34.83 -23.49
C LEU A 621 21.73 -35.26 -23.18
N CYS A 622 21.97 -35.85 -22.01
CA CYS A 622 23.29 -36.43 -21.66
C CYS A 622 23.71 -37.58 -22.59
N ARG A 623 22.76 -38.38 -23.09
CA ARG A 623 23.04 -39.43 -24.09
C ARG A 623 23.38 -38.84 -25.45
N GLU A 624 22.73 -37.75 -25.84
CA GLU A 624 22.98 -37.05 -27.11
C GLU A 624 24.33 -36.33 -27.13
N LEU A 625 24.65 -35.60 -26.05
CA LEU A 625 25.88 -34.79 -25.97
C LEU A 625 27.14 -35.64 -25.67
N CYS A 626 27.01 -36.73 -24.91
CA CYS A 626 28.15 -37.51 -24.40
C CYS A 626 27.96 -39.04 -24.51
N PRO A 627 27.83 -39.63 -25.72
CA PRO A 627 27.42 -41.03 -25.90
C PRO A 627 28.40 -42.07 -25.32
N MET A 628 29.71 -41.81 -25.37
CA MET A 628 30.74 -42.71 -24.83
C MET A 628 30.72 -42.74 -23.29
N SER A 629 30.55 -41.57 -22.66
CA SER A 629 30.48 -41.44 -21.19
C SER A 629 29.14 -41.93 -20.65
N SER A 630 28.03 -41.68 -21.35
CA SER A 630 26.69 -42.13 -20.98
C SER A 630 26.54 -43.65 -21.08
N SER A 631 27.15 -44.28 -22.09
CA SER A 631 27.18 -45.76 -22.20
C SER A 631 28.09 -46.44 -21.17
N ALA A 632 29.13 -45.75 -20.68
CA ALA A 632 29.90 -46.18 -19.52
C ALA A 632 29.12 -46.00 -18.21
N ALA A 633 28.37 -44.90 -18.08
CA ALA A 633 27.54 -44.58 -16.91
C ALA A 633 26.34 -45.52 -16.75
N GLU A 634 25.76 -46.06 -17.83
CA GLU A 634 24.72 -47.11 -17.76
C GLU A 634 25.26 -48.45 -17.21
N ARG A 635 26.58 -48.64 -17.15
CA ARG A 635 27.21 -49.82 -16.52
C ARG A 635 27.52 -49.60 -15.03
N LEU A 636 27.32 -48.39 -14.51
CA LEU A 636 27.43 -48.11 -13.08
C LEU A 636 26.24 -48.69 -12.33
N ASN A 637 26.41 -48.93 -11.03
CA ASN A 637 25.33 -49.37 -10.18
C ASN A 637 25.09 -48.33 -9.08
N PRO A 638 24.01 -47.55 -9.14
CA PRO A 638 22.85 -47.71 -10.04
C PRO A 638 23.07 -47.11 -11.45
N PRO A 639 22.36 -47.61 -12.49
CA PRO A 639 22.50 -47.12 -13.85
C PRO A 639 21.92 -45.70 -14.00
N LEU A 640 22.43 -44.92 -14.96
CA LEU A 640 22.00 -43.54 -15.21
C LEU A 640 20.48 -43.43 -15.46
N SER A 641 19.91 -44.44 -16.13
CA SER A 641 18.47 -44.60 -16.36
C SER A 641 17.61 -44.73 -15.10
N SER A 642 18.20 -45.09 -13.96
CA SER A 642 17.47 -45.23 -12.67
C SER A 642 17.47 -43.96 -11.82
N ILE A 643 18.10 -42.88 -12.28
CA ILE A 643 18.12 -41.61 -11.55
C ILE A 643 16.71 -41.03 -11.49
N SER A 644 15.90 -41.15 -12.55
CA SER A 644 14.52 -40.65 -12.58
C SER A 644 13.59 -41.36 -11.58
N GLU A 645 13.90 -42.58 -11.17
CA GLU A 645 13.18 -43.30 -10.11
C GLU A 645 13.61 -42.90 -8.69
N ARG A 646 14.72 -42.16 -8.55
CA ARG A 646 15.31 -41.79 -7.25
C ARG A 646 15.10 -40.32 -6.88
N VAL A 647 14.75 -39.48 -7.84
CA VAL A 647 14.46 -38.07 -7.59
C VAL A 647 12.98 -37.94 -7.21
N SER A 648 12.72 -37.65 -5.94
CA SER A 648 11.38 -37.34 -5.45
C SER A 648 11.44 -36.13 -4.54
N ILE A 649 10.39 -35.32 -4.56
CA ILE A 649 10.28 -34.20 -3.63
C ILE A 649 9.86 -34.74 -2.26
N PRO A 650 10.57 -34.41 -1.17
CA PRO A 650 10.17 -34.85 0.16
C PRO A 650 8.75 -34.36 0.45
N ARG A 651 7.83 -35.30 0.68
CA ARG A 651 6.43 -35.01 1.03
C ARG A 651 6.31 -34.08 2.24
N SER A 652 7.30 -34.12 3.13
CA SER A 652 7.41 -33.20 4.27
C SER A 652 7.53 -31.74 3.82
N THR A 653 8.26 -31.44 2.75
CA THR A 653 8.50 -30.06 2.29
C THR A 653 7.24 -29.44 1.70
N ILE A 654 6.54 -30.15 0.82
CA ILE A 654 5.26 -29.71 0.23
C ILE A 654 4.19 -29.59 1.31
N ARG A 655 4.12 -30.57 2.21
CA ARG A 655 3.21 -30.54 3.37
C ARG A 655 3.51 -29.34 4.26
N THR A 656 4.77 -29.07 4.59
CA THR A 656 5.14 -27.90 5.40
C THR A 656 4.74 -26.60 4.70
N ALA A 657 5.00 -26.43 3.40
CA ALA A 657 4.60 -25.22 2.67
C ALA A 657 3.07 -24.99 2.65
N LEU A 658 2.28 -26.05 2.42
CA LEU A 658 0.81 -26.00 2.46
C LEU A 658 0.26 -25.77 3.87
N MET A 659 0.86 -26.41 4.88
CA MET A 659 0.47 -26.26 6.28
C MET A 659 0.91 -24.92 6.87
N GLU A 660 2.00 -24.32 6.39
CA GLU A 660 2.51 -23.04 6.87
C GLU A 660 1.82 -21.85 6.22
N ARG A 661 1.41 -21.90 4.95
CA ARG A 661 0.78 -20.73 4.32
C ARG A 661 -0.73 -20.89 4.21
N ALA A 662 -1.19 -21.87 3.43
CA ALA A 662 -2.61 -22.05 3.17
C ALA A 662 -3.40 -22.47 4.42
N ALA A 663 -2.88 -23.38 5.25
CA ALA A 663 -3.56 -23.76 6.48
C ALA A 663 -3.56 -22.63 7.52
N GLN A 664 -2.53 -21.78 7.56
CA GLN A 664 -2.52 -20.62 8.47
C GLN A 664 -3.57 -19.59 8.08
N ASP A 665 -3.70 -19.26 6.79
CA ASP A 665 -4.69 -18.28 6.32
C ASP A 665 -6.12 -18.78 6.49
N ILE A 666 -6.39 -20.06 6.15
CA ILE A 666 -7.71 -20.65 6.34
C ILE A 666 -8.06 -20.73 7.83
N ASN A 667 -7.12 -21.19 8.68
CA ASN A 667 -7.37 -21.25 10.13
C ASN A 667 -7.54 -19.85 10.74
N ARG A 668 -6.82 -18.83 10.26
CA ARG A 668 -7.00 -17.44 10.70
C ARG A 668 -8.41 -16.94 10.39
N ALA A 669 -8.88 -17.11 9.16
CA ALA A 669 -10.24 -16.75 8.78
C ALA A 669 -11.30 -17.52 9.59
N LEU A 670 -11.05 -18.81 9.86
CA LEU A 670 -11.96 -19.65 10.63
C LEU A 670 -11.98 -19.24 12.12
N GLU A 671 -10.84 -18.86 12.70
CA GLU A 671 -10.74 -18.32 14.06
C GLU A 671 -11.43 -16.95 14.21
N GLU A 672 -11.31 -16.07 13.22
CA GLU A 672 -12.04 -14.79 13.20
C GLU A 672 -13.57 -15.02 13.22
N VAL A 673 -14.07 -15.93 12.39
CA VAL A 673 -15.49 -16.29 12.37
C VAL A 673 -15.92 -16.95 13.69
N LYS A 674 -15.12 -17.88 14.22
CA LYS A 674 -15.38 -18.53 15.52
C LYS A 674 -15.50 -17.52 16.65
N LEU A 675 -14.56 -16.58 16.76
CA LEU A 675 -14.57 -15.55 17.80
C LEU A 675 -15.72 -14.57 17.62
N SER A 676 -16.07 -14.23 16.38
CA SER A 676 -17.25 -13.42 16.05
C SER A 676 -18.54 -14.11 16.51
N VAL A 677 -18.70 -15.42 16.26
CA VAL A 677 -19.86 -16.20 16.71
C VAL A 677 -19.92 -16.28 18.24
N VAL A 678 -18.79 -16.53 18.91
CA VAL A 678 -18.75 -16.58 20.39
C VAL A 678 -19.10 -15.22 20.98
N SER A 679 -18.59 -14.13 20.40
CA SER A 679 -18.93 -12.77 20.84
C SER A 679 -20.40 -12.44 20.61
N TYR A 680 -20.96 -12.80 19.45
CA TYR A 680 -22.37 -12.61 19.13
C TYR A 680 -23.29 -13.36 20.10
N LEU A 681 -23.02 -14.65 20.34
CA LEU A 681 -23.80 -15.48 21.26
C LEU A 681 -23.74 -14.95 22.69
N THR A 682 -22.56 -14.56 23.16
CA THR A 682 -22.38 -14.02 24.51
C THR A 682 -23.11 -12.69 24.66
N ASN A 683 -22.95 -11.76 23.71
CA ASN A 683 -23.60 -10.45 23.75
C ASN A 683 -25.12 -10.57 23.70
N SER A 684 -25.65 -11.46 22.85
CA SER A 684 -27.09 -11.71 22.73
C SER A 684 -27.70 -12.25 24.04
N ILE A 685 -27.02 -13.20 24.69
CA ILE A 685 -27.47 -13.75 25.98
C ILE A 685 -27.34 -12.71 27.10
N VAL A 686 -26.28 -11.92 27.13
CA VAL A 686 -26.08 -10.85 28.13
C VAL A 686 -27.14 -9.76 27.98
N ASP A 687 -27.46 -9.34 26.75
CA ASP A 687 -28.53 -8.37 26.48
C ASP A 687 -29.90 -8.89 26.93
N GLN A 688 -30.19 -10.17 26.69
CA GLN A 688 -31.42 -10.82 27.15
C GLN A 688 -31.52 -10.86 28.69
N ILE A 689 -30.43 -11.23 29.37
CA ILE A 689 -30.36 -11.23 30.84
C ILE A 689 -30.56 -9.80 31.40
N LEU A 690 -29.97 -8.78 30.76
CA LEU A 690 -30.15 -7.39 31.14
C LEU A 690 -31.61 -6.94 31.01
N GLN A 691 -32.28 -7.33 29.92
CA GLN A 691 -33.69 -7.04 29.69
C GLN A 691 -34.57 -7.73 30.75
N GLU A 692 -34.29 -8.98 31.08
CA GLU A 692 -35.03 -9.74 32.10
C GLU A 692 -34.78 -9.23 33.53
N LEU A 693 -33.55 -8.79 33.85
CA LEU A 693 -33.26 -8.12 35.12
C LEU A 693 -34.06 -6.82 35.26
N TYR A 694 -34.19 -6.06 34.17
CA TYR A 694 -34.95 -4.81 34.16
C TYR A 694 -36.46 -5.03 34.33
N THR A 695 -37.05 -5.98 33.60
CA THR A 695 -38.48 -6.31 33.72
C THR A 695 -38.80 -6.87 35.11
N THR A 696 -37.93 -7.74 35.63
CA THR A 696 -38.11 -8.32 36.97
C THR A 696 -37.97 -7.29 38.07
N HIS A 697 -37.02 -6.35 37.95
CA HIS A 697 -36.92 -5.22 38.88
C HIS A 697 -38.21 -4.38 38.90
N LYS A 698 -38.75 -4.06 37.71
CA LYS A 698 -39.99 -3.28 37.57
C LYS A 698 -41.19 -4.01 38.19
N ALA A 699 -41.30 -5.33 37.96
CA ALA A 699 -42.35 -6.15 38.55
C ALA A 699 -42.26 -6.13 40.09
N LEU A 700 -41.09 -6.46 40.67
CA LEU A 700 -40.91 -6.48 42.12
C LEU A 700 -41.18 -5.14 42.82
N VAL A 701 -40.84 -4.02 42.17
CA VAL A 701 -41.14 -2.68 42.69
C VAL A 701 -42.65 -2.43 42.73
N LEU A 702 -43.40 -2.91 41.72
CA LEU A 702 -44.87 -2.82 41.71
C LEU A 702 -45.49 -3.73 42.78
N THR A 703 -44.98 -4.95 42.95
CA THR A 703 -45.45 -5.89 43.99
C THR A 703 -45.18 -5.35 45.40
N HIS A 704 -44.01 -4.73 45.62
CA HIS A 704 -43.68 -4.08 46.88
C HIS A 704 -44.56 -2.85 47.16
N ALA A 705 -44.87 -2.04 46.15
CA ALA A 705 -45.81 -0.92 46.29
C ALA A 705 -47.24 -1.40 46.62
N HIS A 706 -47.67 -2.54 46.06
CA HIS A 706 -48.96 -3.15 46.36
C HIS A 706 -49.00 -3.76 47.79
N TYR A 707 -47.88 -4.33 48.24
CA TYR A 707 -47.75 -4.82 49.62
C TYR A 707 -47.83 -3.68 50.64
N LEU A 708 -47.16 -2.56 50.36
CA LEU A 708 -47.20 -1.35 51.21
C LEU A 708 -48.62 -0.77 51.33
N SER A 709 -49.38 -0.72 50.23
CA SER A 709 -50.76 -0.23 50.24
C SER A 709 -51.74 -1.16 50.99
N LEU A 710 -51.50 -2.47 50.96
CA LEU A 710 -52.22 -3.47 51.78
C LEU A 710 -51.88 -3.36 53.28
N SER A 711 -50.61 -3.14 53.63
CA SER A 711 -50.22 -2.89 55.02
C SER A 711 -50.75 -1.56 55.56
N ASP A 712 -50.83 -0.52 54.74
CA ASP A 712 -51.43 0.77 55.12
C ASP A 712 -52.95 0.67 55.30
N THR A 713 -53.65 -0.12 54.49
CA THR A 713 -55.09 -0.39 54.69
C THR A 713 -55.38 -1.19 55.96
N ILE A 714 -54.51 -2.12 56.35
CA ILE A 714 -54.58 -2.84 57.64
C ILE A 714 -54.24 -1.90 58.82
N ALA A 715 -53.30 -0.96 58.64
CA ALA A 715 -52.97 0.05 59.66
C ALA A 715 -54.08 1.11 59.85
N ILE A 716 -54.81 1.45 58.78
CA ILE A 716 -55.96 2.37 58.80
C ILE A 716 -57.18 1.73 59.48
N GLN A 717 -57.42 0.42 59.31
CA GLN A 717 -58.47 -0.29 60.05
C GLN A 717 -58.21 -0.33 61.57
N LYS A 718 -56.95 -0.37 62.02
CA LYS A 718 -56.61 -0.30 63.45
C LYS A 718 -56.69 1.11 64.05
N ARG A 719 -56.66 2.18 63.25
CA ARG A 719 -56.72 3.58 63.73
C ARG A 719 -58.11 4.23 63.64
N SER A 720 -59.09 3.58 63.02
CA SER A 720 -60.49 4.07 62.91
C SER A 720 -61.33 3.95 64.20
N ALA A 721 -60.77 3.51 65.33
CA ALA A 721 -61.47 3.44 66.61
C ALA A 721 -61.34 4.69 67.51
N ARG A 722 -60.56 5.72 67.12
CA ARG A 722 -60.42 6.93 67.96
C ARG A 722 -60.50 8.24 67.18
N THR A 723 -61.70 8.82 67.31
CA THR A 723 -62.02 10.26 67.52
C THR A 723 -62.09 11.25 66.35
N ARG A 724 -63.19 12.04 66.41
CA ARG A 724 -63.77 13.01 65.48
C ARG A 724 -63.14 14.43 65.56
N ARG A 725 -63.40 15.23 64.50
CA ARG A 725 -63.65 16.71 64.39
C ARG A 725 -62.61 17.61 63.66
N ILE A 726 -62.88 17.86 62.37
CA ILE A 726 -63.14 19.13 61.63
C ILE A 726 -62.26 20.42 61.84
N ARG A 727 -61.57 20.81 60.72
CA ARG A 727 -61.25 22.14 60.05
C ARG A 727 -60.44 23.26 60.76
N PRO A 728 -59.90 24.28 60.00
CA PRO A 728 -59.05 24.27 58.79
C PRO A 728 -57.87 25.31 58.85
N VAL A 729 -56.97 25.39 57.86
CA VAL A 729 -56.34 26.62 57.27
C VAL A 729 -55.15 26.25 56.36
N SER A 730 -55.07 26.97 55.25
CA SER A 730 -54.15 26.92 54.09
C SER A 730 -52.79 27.59 54.35
N THR A 731 -51.67 27.12 53.76
CA THR A 731 -50.85 27.87 52.78
C THR A 731 -49.65 27.09 52.18
N ARG A 732 -49.54 27.19 50.83
CA ARG A 732 -48.36 27.29 49.91
C ARG A 732 -47.32 26.16 49.84
N LEU A 733 -47.24 25.44 48.71
CA LEU A 733 -46.53 25.73 47.43
C LEU A 733 -45.01 25.48 47.50
N ILE A 734 -44.51 24.55 46.68
CA ILE A 734 -43.52 24.77 45.60
C ILE A 734 -43.58 23.57 44.64
N PHE A 735 -43.77 23.89 43.35
CA PHE A 735 -43.64 23.02 42.19
C PHE A 735 -42.15 22.87 41.82
N PHE A 736 -41.73 21.69 41.38
CA PHE A 736 -40.65 21.56 40.39
C PHE A 736 -40.98 20.40 39.43
N THR A 737 -41.42 20.79 38.23
CA THR A 737 -41.50 19.98 37.01
C THR A 737 -40.19 20.10 36.24
N GLY A 738 -39.64 18.97 35.79
CA GLY A 738 -38.62 18.94 34.74
C GLY A 738 -37.66 17.75 34.81
N HIS A 739 -37.98 16.66 34.09
CA HIS A 739 -37.04 15.65 33.52
C HIS A 739 -37.72 14.29 33.21
N TYR A 740 -38.76 14.25 32.37
CA TYR A 740 -39.36 12.96 31.97
C TYR A 740 -39.71 12.84 30.47
N MET A 741 -39.17 13.71 29.60
CA MET A 741 -39.55 13.77 28.18
C MET A 741 -38.37 13.79 27.19
N CYS A 742 -37.22 13.19 27.54
CA CYS A 742 -36.08 13.03 26.60
C CYS A 742 -35.59 11.58 26.39
N ILE A 743 -36.16 10.59 27.08
CA ILE A 743 -35.71 9.18 26.95
C ILE A 743 -36.62 8.36 26.02
N ASN A 744 -37.87 8.79 25.80
CA ASN A 744 -38.85 8.01 25.04
C ASN A 744 -38.76 8.16 23.51
N ILE A 745 -38.08 9.19 22.99
CA ILE A 745 -37.92 9.44 21.54
C ILE A 745 -36.65 8.74 20.99
N SER A 746 -35.64 8.52 21.83
CA SER A 746 -34.37 7.88 21.43
C SER A 746 -34.50 6.36 21.28
N LEU A 747 -35.31 5.72 22.15
CA LEU A 747 -35.53 4.28 22.15
C LEU A 747 -36.45 3.80 21.03
N THR A 748 -37.45 4.60 20.65
CA THR A 748 -38.33 4.30 19.50
C THR A 748 -37.61 4.46 18.17
N ARG A 749 -36.65 5.39 18.06
CA ARG A 749 -35.81 5.56 16.87
C ARG A 749 -34.78 4.44 16.70
N MET A 750 -34.12 4.02 17.78
CA MET A 750 -33.23 2.84 17.79
C MET A 750 -33.94 1.52 17.47
N ALA A 751 -35.20 1.37 17.90
CA ALA A 751 -35.99 0.18 17.59
C ALA A 751 -36.37 0.13 16.10
N LEU A 752 -36.68 1.27 15.49
CA LEU A 752 -37.01 1.38 14.06
C LEU A 752 -35.77 1.16 13.17
N GLU A 753 -34.61 1.70 13.55
CA GLU A 753 -33.35 1.52 12.82
C GLU A 753 -32.84 0.06 12.89
N ARG A 754 -33.01 -0.61 14.04
CA ARG A 754 -32.67 -2.04 14.18
C ARG A 754 -33.62 -2.96 13.41
N THR A 755 -34.92 -2.65 13.32
CA THR A 755 -35.85 -3.44 12.49
C THR A 755 -35.61 -3.25 11.00
N ALA A 756 -35.19 -2.05 10.56
CA ALA A 756 -34.78 -1.80 9.18
C ALA A 756 -33.50 -2.56 8.81
N ALA A 757 -32.50 -2.61 9.70
CA ALA A 757 -31.26 -3.37 9.49
C ALA A 757 -31.49 -4.89 9.42
N ILE A 758 -32.40 -5.43 10.24
CA ILE A 758 -32.78 -6.85 10.20
C ILE A 758 -33.52 -7.17 8.90
N LEU A 759 -34.42 -6.30 8.42
CA LEU A 759 -35.10 -6.50 7.13
C LEU A 759 -34.11 -6.48 5.95
N LEU A 760 -33.10 -5.61 5.97
CA LEU A 760 -32.06 -5.49 4.95
C LEU A 760 -31.14 -6.72 4.91
N VAL A 761 -30.71 -7.24 6.05
CA VAL A 761 -29.90 -8.48 6.13
C VAL A 761 -30.71 -9.69 5.68
N THR A 762 -32.01 -9.74 6.01
CA THR A 762 -32.88 -10.83 5.57
C THR A 762 -33.12 -10.79 4.06
N LEU A 763 -33.33 -9.60 3.47
CA LEU A 763 -33.44 -9.37 2.02
C LEU A 763 -32.14 -9.71 1.27
N PHE A 764 -30.98 -9.36 1.82
CA PHE A 764 -29.68 -9.68 1.23
C PHE A 764 -29.40 -11.19 1.23
N CYS A 765 -29.78 -11.90 2.31
CA CYS A 765 -29.68 -13.37 2.36
C CYS A 765 -30.67 -14.09 1.45
N THR A 766 -31.83 -13.49 1.11
CA THR A 766 -32.78 -14.11 0.16
C THR A 766 -32.38 -13.90 -1.30
N TYR A 767 -31.68 -12.80 -1.62
CA TYR A 767 -31.21 -12.51 -2.99
C TYR A 767 -29.93 -13.27 -3.39
N CYS A 768 -29.18 -13.83 -2.43
CA CYS A 768 -28.03 -14.70 -2.70
C CYS A 768 -28.39 -16.19 -2.84
N PHE A 769 -29.67 -16.56 -2.73
CA PHE A 769 -30.15 -17.95 -2.84
C PHE A 769 -31.20 -18.17 -3.95
N LEU A 770 -31.40 -17.16 -4.79
CA LEU A 770 -32.07 -17.18 -6.11
C LEU A 770 -31.04 -16.72 -7.14
#